data_AF-A0A0K0F6X6-F1
#
_entry.id   AF-A0A0K0F6X6-F1
#
_cell.length_a   1.000
_cell.length_b   1.000
_cell.length_c   1.000
_cell.angle_alpha   90.00
_cell.angle_beta   90.00
_cell.angle_gamma   90.00
#
_symmetry.space_group_name_H-M   'P 1'
#
loop_
_entity.id
_entity.type
_entity.pdbx_description
1 polymer ?
#
loop_
_entity_poly.entity_id
_entity_poly.type
_entity_poly.pdbx_seq_one_letter_code
_entity_poly.pdbx_strand_id
1 'polypeptide(L)'
;MHMKLCPEFKIWLRFDELFNVDLFHRGCYAVKLHFPDSVKDKITIVHLVKDSPLTDDIVIEGEVSEKNEAISRFKAILYKKECVSLNDAFVIIYKYPESIIKLSKSLKLCFEIQLLSRQRQPNSSIPILSGDPKILSTRKLYLNLKIDRSIHLKKVLYFDSNSFAAVTLTLYASLIGFKLKKKSNKMETTITNQLKCTYELALYSLISIYQDLKNYIYRNSNLLNGIVLKNAEDINIKKQVHEEMNILLNDQKPWEKIEQNISTKSKNLNTLFEQAIFLFKDCKQITEQLYQKEFLNRIKKLGEGFFYWEDSIVSLINDNSSHQKIHEIVVKKVEKSDYWHNIPMLDFHCVENDYLYPKGSVVLEHLFSPVLRKKNNSTASKSSKDINTSLLLSDKISFVENTIEDNVKIVRCSTDSNIIYSTDKSHSKNEEIHSSLKEKSHLLKLESSEDSSIASSKSSSSEDIEQITEILNTFGKTNKSITTYIDEKEKLKATLLSLNFHGLLYSEKNSLSTKIIDYFSSNEKIQYNVRNKREQSLLHLIVFVHGLEGSSLDLQGYMNFITLSNPDCNYQFLHSQCNESKTWLDIESMGKNLLNEIIEEIDKTKTKPGKISFVAHSLGGLIIRSMFNVSHVEILKPYLHTILTLNSPHCGLMYMDKKTSLGINIIRWWKQSMSLYQLTLRDHTNPRESFIYKLSLNSALSYFRNVLLVGDYNDNFVPATSSLVETCVESKKDNSIMGYTYREIIQNLNNAISESENETLLVKYIISHHSDPIISMDRLIGRSEHVAPVDDDNFIEKFICISAGKYFR
;
A
#
# COMPACT_ATOMS: atom_id res chain seq x y z
N MET A 1 -23.04 -34.74 -27.66
CA MET A 1 -21.63 -34.39 -27.95
C MET A 1 -21.18 -33.29 -26.99
N HIS A 2 -20.21 -33.54 -26.09
CA HIS A 2 -19.69 -32.50 -25.20
C HIS A 2 -18.66 -31.61 -25.90
N MET A 3 -19.14 -30.59 -26.62
CA MET A 3 -18.30 -29.49 -27.07
C MET A 3 -17.93 -28.60 -25.87
N LYS A 4 -16.66 -28.23 -25.74
CA LYS A 4 -16.20 -27.25 -24.75
C LYS A 4 -15.78 -25.95 -25.43
N LEU A 5 -16.26 -24.83 -24.93
CA LEU A 5 -15.79 -23.48 -25.29
C LEU A 5 -14.75 -23.05 -24.25
N CYS A 6 -13.49 -23.12 -24.63
CA CYS A 6 -12.34 -22.77 -23.79
C CYS A 6 -11.89 -21.34 -24.11
N PRO A 7 -11.99 -20.37 -23.19
CA PRO A 7 -11.56 -19.00 -23.45
C PRO A 7 -10.05 -18.89 -23.70
N GLU A 8 -9.69 -18.02 -24.64
CA GLU A 8 -8.31 -17.62 -24.91
C GLU A 8 -8.15 -16.13 -24.61
N PHE A 9 -7.17 -15.80 -23.77
CA PHE A 9 -6.82 -14.44 -23.38
C PHE A 9 -5.51 -14.02 -24.05
N LYS A 10 -5.41 -12.74 -24.38
CA LYS A 10 -4.15 -12.11 -24.80
C LYS A 10 -3.80 -11.01 -23.81
N ILE A 11 -2.54 -10.98 -23.41
CA ILE A 11 -1.94 -9.98 -22.54
C ILE A 11 -0.75 -9.40 -23.29
N TRP A 12 -0.78 -8.11 -23.56
CA TRP A 12 0.38 -7.33 -23.95
C TRP A 12 0.97 -6.71 -22.68
N LEU A 13 2.23 -7.00 -22.39
CA LEU A 13 2.96 -6.54 -21.21
C LEU A 13 4.25 -5.87 -21.67
N ARG A 14 4.51 -4.63 -21.26
CA ARG A 14 5.81 -3.97 -21.44
C ARG A 14 6.44 -3.68 -20.09
N PHE A 15 7.73 -4.01 -19.95
CA PHE A 15 8.59 -3.42 -18.92
C PHE A 15 9.06 -2.07 -19.46
N ASP A 16 8.60 -0.97 -18.87
CA ASP A 16 8.89 0.38 -19.36
C ASP A 16 10.29 0.81 -18.89
N GLU A 17 10.47 0.96 -17.58
CA GLU A 17 11.67 1.53 -16.96
C GLU A 17 12.01 0.80 -15.64
N LEU A 18 13.30 0.73 -15.32
CA LEU A 18 13.84 0.21 -14.06
C LEU A 18 14.59 1.33 -13.32
N PHE A 19 14.18 1.57 -12.08
CA PHE A 19 14.67 2.63 -11.21
C PHE A 19 15.55 2.03 -10.13
N ASN A 20 16.82 2.42 -10.10
CA ASN A 20 17.72 2.13 -9.00
C ASN A 20 17.45 3.12 -7.86
N VAL A 21 16.78 2.68 -6.80
CA VAL A 21 16.59 3.52 -5.61
C VAL A 21 17.81 3.40 -4.69
N ASP A 22 18.16 2.17 -4.29
CA ASP A 22 19.32 1.86 -3.43
C ASP A 22 19.93 0.46 -3.67
N LEU A 23 20.20 0.08 -4.92
CA LEU A 23 20.95 -1.14 -5.24
C LEU A 23 22.42 -1.02 -4.76
N PHE A 24 22.83 -1.95 -3.90
CA PHE A 24 24.15 -1.99 -3.25
C PHE A 24 25.35 -2.16 -4.21
N HIS A 25 25.13 -2.63 -5.44
CA HIS A 25 26.21 -2.97 -6.37
C HIS A 25 26.03 -2.29 -7.73
N ARG A 26 27.14 -1.88 -8.33
CA ARG A 26 27.20 -1.58 -9.76
C ARG A 26 27.19 -2.89 -10.52
N GLY A 27 26.25 -3.05 -11.45
CA GLY A 27 26.01 -4.32 -12.12
C GLY A 27 25.14 -4.16 -13.35
N CYS A 28 24.90 -5.28 -14.03
CA CYS A 28 23.95 -5.35 -15.13
C CYS A 28 22.67 -6.02 -14.64
N TYR A 29 21.53 -5.38 -14.83
CA TYR A 29 20.25 -5.79 -14.27
C TYR A 29 19.23 -6.05 -15.38
N ALA A 30 18.36 -7.03 -15.17
CA ALA A 30 17.27 -7.39 -16.06
C ALA A 30 16.05 -7.85 -15.25
N VAL A 31 14.90 -7.94 -15.92
CA VAL A 31 13.63 -8.37 -15.34
C VAL A 31 13.18 -9.63 -16.05
N LYS A 32 12.91 -10.70 -15.29
CA LYS A 32 12.38 -11.96 -15.83
C LYS A 32 10.92 -12.16 -15.46
N LEU A 33 10.10 -12.47 -16.45
CA LEU A 33 8.75 -13.00 -16.33
C LEU A 33 8.80 -14.54 -16.29
N HIS A 34 8.28 -15.13 -15.23
CA HIS A 34 8.21 -16.58 -15.02
C HIS A 34 6.77 -17.01 -14.70
N PHE A 35 6.33 -18.15 -15.22
CA PHE A 35 5.01 -18.74 -14.95
C PHE A 35 5.15 -20.08 -14.23
N PRO A 36 4.31 -20.38 -13.22
CA PRO A 36 4.30 -21.67 -12.56
C PRO A 36 4.04 -22.82 -13.54
N ASP A 37 4.68 -23.98 -13.31
CA ASP A 37 4.60 -25.14 -14.21
C ASP A 37 3.16 -25.64 -14.42
N SER A 38 2.27 -25.44 -13.43
CA SER A 38 0.83 -25.75 -13.54
C SER A 38 0.09 -24.95 -14.62
N VAL A 39 0.66 -23.85 -15.12
CA VAL A 39 0.06 -22.97 -16.14
C VAL A 39 0.92 -22.89 -17.41
N LYS A 40 2.21 -23.21 -17.33
CA LYS A 40 3.24 -23.04 -18.38
C LYS A 40 2.85 -23.60 -19.75
N ASP A 41 2.37 -24.84 -19.82
CA ASP A 41 1.94 -25.50 -21.08
C ASP A 41 0.70 -24.87 -21.74
N LYS A 42 0.00 -23.99 -21.01
CA LYS A 42 -1.21 -23.29 -21.47
C LYS A 42 -0.87 -21.88 -21.97
N ILE A 43 0.41 -21.49 -21.91
CA ILE A 43 0.91 -20.16 -22.21
C ILE A 43 1.80 -20.20 -23.46
N THR A 44 1.81 -19.12 -24.21
CA THR A 44 2.75 -18.89 -25.31
C THR A 44 3.21 -17.44 -25.20
N ILE A 45 4.52 -17.21 -25.12
CA ILE A 45 5.08 -15.86 -25.05
C ILE A 45 5.80 -15.54 -26.36
N VAL A 46 5.59 -14.33 -26.87
CA VAL A 46 6.29 -13.77 -28.02
C VAL A 46 6.90 -12.44 -27.62
N HIS A 47 8.22 -12.31 -27.74
CA HIS A 47 8.91 -11.02 -27.56
C HIS A 47 8.64 -10.15 -28.80
N LEU A 48 8.10 -8.96 -28.58
CA LEU A 48 7.88 -7.96 -29.61
C LEU A 48 9.13 -7.08 -29.75
N VAL A 49 10.20 -7.64 -30.30
CA VAL A 49 11.35 -6.86 -30.73
C VAL A 49 10.90 -5.92 -31.85
N LYS A 50 11.03 -4.60 -31.66
CA LYS A 50 11.17 -3.63 -32.77
C LYS A 50 11.68 -2.26 -32.34
N ASP A 51 12.60 -1.74 -33.15
CA ASP A 51 12.80 -0.32 -33.44
C ASP A 51 13.07 0.66 -32.28
N SER A 52 13.76 0.21 -31.23
CA SER A 52 14.77 1.10 -30.62
C SER A 52 16.02 0.99 -31.48
N PRO A 53 16.63 2.10 -31.94
CA PRO A 53 18.03 2.01 -32.37
C PRO A 53 18.84 1.42 -31.21
N LEU A 54 19.88 0.65 -31.54
CA LEU A 54 20.86 0.17 -30.57
C LEU A 54 21.32 1.38 -29.76
N THR A 55 20.84 1.49 -28.52
CA THR A 55 21.40 2.45 -27.57
C THR A 55 22.72 1.85 -27.14
N ASP A 56 23.78 2.64 -27.09
CA ASP A 56 25.14 2.16 -26.76
C ASP A 56 25.21 1.50 -25.37
N ASP A 57 24.16 1.66 -24.56
CA ASP A 57 23.92 1.02 -23.27
C ASP A 57 23.14 -0.32 -23.36
N ILE A 58 22.95 -0.98 -24.51
CA ILE A 58 22.41 -2.35 -24.58
C ILE A 58 23.54 -3.35 -24.39
N VAL A 59 23.31 -4.30 -23.49
CA VAL A 59 24.39 -5.07 -22.88
C VAL A 59 24.24 -6.58 -23.10
N ILE A 60 23.01 -7.08 -22.97
CA ILE A 60 22.56 -8.39 -23.44
C ILE A 60 21.13 -8.18 -23.96
N GLU A 61 20.81 -8.75 -25.11
CA GLU A 61 19.46 -8.64 -25.68
C GLU A 61 18.40 -9.37 -24.83
N GLY A 62 17.15 -8.95 -24.96
CA GLY A 62 16.01 -9.62 -24.34
C GLY A 62 15.66 -10.89 -25.11
N GLU A 63 15.13 -11.90 -24.43
CA GLU A 63 14.81 -13.20 -25.05
C GLU A 63 13.57 -13.86 -24.44
N VAL A 64 13.01 -14.82 -25.17
CA VAL A 64 12.06 -15.81 -24.65
C VAL A 64 12.72 -17.17 -24.76
N SER A 65 12.96 -17.80 -23.61
CA SER A 65 13.57 -19.13 -23.53
C SER A 65 12.61 -20.22 -24.03
N GLU A 66 13.17 -21.38 -24.39
CA GLU A 66 12.42 -22.60 -24.74
C GLU A 66 11.41 -23.04 -23.65
N LYS A 67 11.61 -22.59 -22.41
CA LYS A 67 10.74 -22.85 -21.25
C LYS A 67 9.58 -21.86 -21.12
N ASN A 68 9.30 -21.01 -22.12
CA ASN A 68 8.32 -19.91 -22.03
C ASN A 68 8.60 -18.96 -20.85
N GLU A 69 9.87 -18.66 -20.57
CA GLU A 69 10.26 -17.58 -19.65
C GLU A 69 10.81 -16.41 -20.47
N ALA A 70 10.38 -15.19 -20.15
CA ALA A 70 10.77 -13.98 -20.87
C ALA A 70 11.73 -13.14 -20.03
N ILE A 71 12.86 -12.74 -20.59
CA ILE A 71 13.89 -11.93 -19.92
C ILE A 71 14.03 -10.62 -20.69
N SER A 72 13.95 -9.47 -20.00
CA SER A 72 14.24 -8.17 -20.58
C SER A 72 15.71 -8.04 -20.97
N ARG A 73 16.04 -7.03 -21.77
CA ARG A 73 17.44 -6.63 -21.96
C ARG A 73 18.12 -6.38 -20.63
N PHE A 74 19.39 -6.75 -20.55
CA PHE A 74 20.24 -6.32 -19.45
C PHE A 74 20.66 -4.87 -19.68
N LYS A 75 20.56 -4.04 -18.64
CA LYS A 75 21.04 -2.65 -18.61
C LYS A 75 22.05 -2.48 -17.48
N ALA A 76 23.14 -1.75 -17.75
CA ALA A 76 24.10 -1.40 -16.73
C ALA A 76 23.52 -0.32 -15.80
N ILE A 77 23.75 -0.46 -14.49
CA ILE A 77 23.40 0.53 -13.48
C ILE A 77 24.69 0.90 -12.74
N LEU A 78 24.99 2.19 -12.70
CA LEU A 78 26.26 2.77 -12.27
C LEU A 78 26.10 3.72 -11.07
N TYR A 79 24.93 4.34 -10.91
CA TYR A 79 24.67 5.38 -9.91
C TYR A 79 23.41 5.10 -9.10
N LYS A 80 23.39 5.53 -7.83
CA LYS A 80 22.14 5.54 -7.03
C LYS A 80 21.17 6.59 -7.61
N LYS A 81 19.87 6.35 -7.51
CA LYS A 81 18.79 7.22 -8.06
C LYS A 81 18.83 7.33 -9.60
N GLU A 82 19.43 6.36 -10.27
CA GLU A 82 19.46 6.21 -11.73
C GLU A 82 18.16 5.54 -12.23
N CYS A 83 17.71 5.92 -13.42
CA CYS A 83 16.60 5.25 -14.11
C CYS A 83 17.08 4.81 -15.50
N VAL A 84 16.87 3.54 -15.83
CA VAL A 84 17.21 2.96 -17.13
C VAL A 84 15.95 2.48 -17.82
N SER A 85 15.78 2.83 -19.10
CA SER A 85 14.66 2.33 -19.89
C SER A 85 14.92 0.89 -20.34
N LEU A 86 13.94 0.02 -20.12
CA LEU A 86 13.94 -1.35 -20.61
C LEU A 86 13.19 -1.45 -21.94
N ASN A 87 11.99 -0.86 -22.03
CA ASN A 87 11.12 -0.86 -23.21
C ASN A 87 10.92 -2.25 -23.87
N ASP A 88 10.98 -3.34 -23.09
CA ASP A 88 10.81 -4.70 -23.59
C ASP A 88 9.35 -5.13 -23.49
N ALA A 89 8.73 -5.43 -24.64
CA ALA A 89 7.32 -5.78 -24.75
C ALA A 89 7.11 -7.24 -25.15
N PHE A 90 6.14 -7.89 -24.52
CA PHE A 90 5.82 -9.30 -24.69
C PHE A 90 4.32 -9.48 -24.93
N VAL A 91 3.96 -10.34 -25.89
CA VAL A 91 2.59 -10.84 -26.08
C VAL A 91 2.50 -12.23 -25.49
N ILE A 92 1.63 -12.38 -24.50
CA ILE A 92 1.36 -13.60 -23.77
C ILE A 92 -0.04 -14.06 -24.15
N ILE A 93 -0.15 -15.25 -24.76
CA ILE A 93 -1.42 -15.89 -25.07
C ILE A 93 -1.68 -16.96 -24.01
N TYR A 94 -2.75 -16.82 -23.25
CA TYR A 94 -3.16 -17.79 -22.23
C TYR A 94 -4.43 -18.54 -22.65
N LYS A 95 -4.30 -19.86 -22.78
CA LYS A 95 -5.36 -20.76 -23.27
C LYS A 95 -5.99 -21.49 -22.09
N TYR A 96 -7.12 -20.98 -21.58
CA TYR A 96 -7.76 -21.56 -20.40
C TYR A 96 -8.19 -23.02 -20.68
N PRO A 97 -7.83 -24.01 -19.84
CA PRO A 97 -8.00 -25.41 -20.20
C PRO A 97 -9.46 -25.89 -20.09
N GLU A 98 -10.27 -25.25 -19.25
CA GLU A 98 -11.64 -25.67 -18.92
C GLU A 98 -12.70 -24.96 -19.77
N SER A 99 -13.97 -25.37 -19.60
CA SER A 99 -15.11 -24.73 -20.27
C SER A 99 -15.48 -23.43 -19.55
N ILE A 100 -15.98 -22.44 -20.29
CA ILE A 100 -16.48 -21.17 -19.75
C ILE A 100 -17.51 -21.34 -18.60
N ILE A 101 -18.28 -22.44 -18.57
CA ILE A 101 -19.21 -22.79 -17.48
C ILE A 101 -18.54 -22.75 -16.09
N LYS A 102 -17.30 -23.25 -16.00
CA LYS A 102 -16.55 -23.35 -14.74
C LYS A 102 -15.93 -22.03 -14.29
N LEU A 103 -16.01 -20.98 -15.10
CA LEU A 103 -15.48 -19.69 -14.74
C LEU A 103 -16.49 -18.94 -13.87
N SER A 104 -16.07 -18.64 -12.63
CA SER A 104 -16.58 -17.42 -11.99
C SER A 104 -16.27 -16.21 -12.90
N LYS A 105 -16.98 -15.09 -12.71
CA LYS A 105 -16.85 -13.88 -13.55
C LYS A 105 -15.41 -13.43 -13.85
N SER A 106 -14.47 -13.74 -12.97
CA SER A 106 -13.06 -13.44 -13.15
C SER A 106 -12.16 -14.66 -12.88
N LEU A 107 -11.01 -14.65 -13.52
CA LEU A 107 -10.02 -15.73 -13.53
C LEU A 107 -8.67 -15.18 -13.06
N LYS A 108 -8.14 -15.73 -11.96
CA LYS A 108 -6.81 -15.35 -11.46
C LYS A 108 -5.73 -16.06 -12.27
N LEU A 109 -4.94 -15.30 -13.03
CA LEU A 109 -3.68 -15.77 -13.62
C LEU A 109 -2.53 -15.39 -12.70
N CYS A 110 -1.75 -16.39 -12.28
CA CYS A 110 -0.61 -16.24 -11.39
C CYS A 110 0.70 -16.25 -12.18
N PHE A 111 1.60 -15.31 -11.90
CA PHE A 111 2.96 -15.28 -12.46
C PHE A 111 3.94 -14.56 -11.53
N GLU A 112 5.22 -14.64 -11.84
CA GLU A 112 6.29 -14.01 -11.09
C GLU A 112 7.08 -13.02 -11.96
N ILE A 113 7.46 -11.91 -11.35
CA ILE A 113 8.47 -10.99 -11.88
C ILE A 113 9.71 -11.08 -10.98
N GLN A 114 10.86 -11.37 -11.55
CA GLN A 114 12.12 -11.62 -10.84
C GLN A 114 13.17 -10.59 -11.27
N LEU A 115 13.79 -9.90 -10.31
CA LEU A 115 14.92 -9.00 -10.54
C LEU A 115 16.20 -9.84 -10.67
N LEU A 116 16.83 -9.76 -11.84
CA LEU A 116 18.08 -10.45 -12.14
C LEU A 116 19.27 -9.49 -12.06
N SER A 117 20.41 -10.03 -11.66
CA SER A 117 21.70 -9.33 -11.66
C SER A 117 22.81 -10.17 -12.27
N ARG A 118 23.72 -9.52 -12.98
CA ARG A 118 25.02 -10.03 -13.41
C ARG A 118 26.12 -9.10 -12.92
N GLN A 119 27.22 -9.69 -12.46
CA GLN A 119 28.44 -8.94 -12.21
C GLN A 119 28.95 -8.32 -13.51
N ARG A 120 29.56 -7.15 -13.39
CA ARG A 120 30.16 -6.40 -14.48
C ARG A 120 31.67 -6.63 -14.49
N GLN A 121 32.28 -6.65 -15.67
CA GLN A 121 33.73 -6.55 -15.81
C GLN A 121 34.26 -5.27 -15.13
N PRO A 122 35.51 -5.28 -14.63
CA PRO A 122 36.13 -4.10 -14.03
C PRO A 122 36.15 -2.93 -15.02
N ASN A 123 35.68 -1.76 -14.59
CA ASN A 123 35.64 -0.50 -15.33
C ASN A 123 34.86 -0.46 -16.68
N SER A 124 34.59 -1.57 -17.35
CA SER A 124 34.32 -1.63 -18.81
C SER A 124 32.86 -1.84 -19.26
N SER A 125 31.86 -1.35 -18.50
CA SER A 125 30.38 -1.43 -18.74
C SER A 125 29.71 -2.82 -18.86
N ILE A 126 30.42 -3.82 -19.37
CA ILE A 126 29.99 -5.12 -19.90
C ILE A 126 29.85 -6.20 -18.79
N PRO A 127 28.90 -7.14 -18.87
CA PRO A 127 28.66 -8.18 -17.88
C PRO A 127 29.62 -9.34 -18.06
N ILE A 128 29.78 -10.07 -16.97
CA ILE A 128 30.35 -11.40 -16.99
C ILE A 128 29.27 -12.35 -17.53
N LEU A 129 29.49 -12.82 -18.77
CA LEU A 129 28.58 -13.73 -19.48
C LEU A 129 28.64 -15.18 -18.97
N SER A 130 29.73 -15.56 -18.29
CA SER A 130 29.87 -16.90 -17.70
C SER A 130 28.95 -17.08 -16.50
N GLY A 131 28.13 -18.15 -16.53
CA GLY A 131 27.22 -18.53 -15.46
C GLY A 131 25.84 -17.88 -15.57
N ASP A 132 24.90 -18.40 -14.77
CA ASP A 132 23.51 -17.94 -14.74
C ASP A 132 23.37 -16.59 -13.98
N PRO A 133 22.38 -15.76 -14.34
CA PRO A 133 22.14 -14.51 -13.64
C PRO A 133 21.57 -14.78 -12.24
N LYS A 134 22.04 -14.04 -11.23
CA LYS A 134 21.56 -14.17 -9.86
C LYS A 134 20.20 -13.47 -9.71
N ILE A 135 19.18 -14.22 -9.30
CA ILE A 135 17.91 -13.66 -8.82
C ILE A 135 18.18 -12.94 -7.49
N LEU A 136 17.82 -11.66 -7.42
CA LEU A 136 17.92 -10.84 -6.21
C LEU A 136 16.62 -10.80 -5.41
N SER A 137 15.50 -10.72 -6.11
CA SER A 137 14.17 -10.53 -5.52
C SER A 137 13.09 -11.03 -6.48
N THR A 138 11.98 -11.54 -5.93
CA THR A 138 10.85 -12.10 -6.67
C THR A 138 9.56 -11.43 -6.22
N ARG A 139 8.64 -11.21 -7.16
CA ARG A 139 7.31 -10.63 -6.93
C ARG A 139 6.23 -11.51 -7.52
N LYS A 140 5.31 -11.99 -6.68
CA LYS A 140 4.18 -12.85 -7.07
C LYS A 140 2.98 -12.01 -7.39
N LEU A 141 2.45 -12.21 -8.60
CA LEU A 141 1.46 -11.35 -9.21
C LEU A 141 0.21 -12.15 -9.58
N TYR A 142 -0.95 -11.59 -9.24
CA TYR A 142 -2.26 -12.08 -9.61
C TYR A 142 -2.96 -11.07 -10.51
N LEU A 143 -3.14 -11.46 -11.78
CA LEU A 143 -3.97 -10.73 -12.74
C LEU A 143 -5.37 -11.34 -12.77
N ASN A 144 -6.37 -10.56 -12.38
CA ASN A 144 -7.76 -10.99 -12.33
C ASN A 144 -8.45 -10.77 -13.68
N LEU A 145 -8.16 -11.65 -14.65
CA LEU A 145 -8.72 -11.65 -16.01
C LEU A 145 -10.25 -11.70 -15.99
N LYS A 146 -10.90 -11.05 -16.96
CA LYS A 146 -12.35 -10.87 -17.01
C LYS A 146 -12.92 -11.28 -18.37
N ILE A 147 -14.10 -11.88 -18.36
CA ILE A 147 -14.82 -12.30 -19.58
C ILE A 147 -15.86 -11.26 -20.05
N ASP A 148 -16.12 -10.21 -19.27
CA ASP A 148 -17.08 -9.15 -19.59
C ASP A 148 -16.43 -7.83 -20.07
N ARG A 149 -15.15 -7.60 -19.77
CA ARG A 149 -14.40 -6.37 -20.11
C ARG A 149 -12.90 -6.61 -20.24
N SER A 150 -12.23 -5.67 -20.86
CA SER A 150 -10.76 -5.56 -20.94
C SER A 150 -10.13 -4.96 -19.67
N ILE A 151 -8.82 -5.09 -19.52
CA ILE A 151 -8.03 -4.57 -18.40
C ILE A 151 -6.84 -3.79 -18.97
N HIS A 152 -6.71 -2.52 -18.57
CA HIS A 152 -5.65 -1.62 -19.00
C HIS A 152 -5.12 -0.89 -17.78
N LEU A 153 -3.81 -0.96 -17.52
CA LEU A 153 -3.16 -0.38 -16.33
C LEU A 153 -1.65 -0.17 -16.52
N LYS A 154 -1.07 0.71 -15.69
CA LYS A 154 0.39 0.83 -15.48
C LYS A 154 0.67 0.71 -13.99
N LYS A 155 1.54 -0.23 -13.60
CA LYS A 155 1.87 -0.52 -12.18
C LYS A 155 3.37 -0.29 -11.93
N VAL A 156 3.71 0.06 -10.70
CA VAL A 156 5.08 0.05 -10.17
C VAL A 156 5.20 -1.13 -9.23
N LEU A 157 6.26 -1.92 -9.37
CA LEU A 157 6.63 -2.98 -8.44
C LEU A 157 7.94 -2.59 -7.74
N TYR A 158 8.00 -2.75 -6.41
CA TYR A 158 9.17 -2.44 -5.60
C TYR A 158 9.82 -3.75 -5.13
N PHE A 159 11.09 -3.95 -5.43
CA PHE A 159 11.88 -5.07 -4.93
C PHE A 159 12.31 -4.85 -3.47
N ASP A 160 12.86 -5.88 -2.83
CA ASP A 160 13.08 -5.90 -1.37
C ASP A 160 14.04 -4.77 -0.93
N SER A 161 13.92 -4.32 0.32
CA SER A 161 14.80 -3.30 0.93
C SER A 161 16.30 -3.61 0.75
N ASN A 162 16.70 -4.89 0.82
CA ASN A 162 18.06 -5.38 0.54
C ASN A 162 18.50 -5.32 -0.94
N SER A 163 17.65 -4.88 -1.86
CA SER A 163 17.94 -4.65 -3.28
C SER A 163 16.96 -3.62 -3.84
N PHE A 164 16.84 -2.48 -3.15
CA PHE A 164 15.72 -1.57 -3.36
C PHE A 164 15.75 -0.92 -4.73
N ALA A 165 14.90 -1.42 -5.61
CA ALA A 165 14.70 -0.96 -6.98
C ALA A 165 13.22 -1.05 -7.30
N ALA A 166 12.80 -0.32 -8.33
CA ALA A 166 11.43 -0.41 -8.81
C ALA A 166 11.37 -0.62 -10.32
N VAL A 167 10.37 -1.36 -10.79
CA VAL A 167 10.09 -1.56 -12.21
C VAL A 167 8.70 -1.05 -12.52
N THR A 168 8.60 -0.21 -13.55
CA THR A 168 7.33 0.18 -14.15
C THR A 168 6.94 -0.82 -15.24
N LEU A 169 5.68 -1.20 -15.23
CA LEU A 169 5.11 -2.09 -16.25
C LEU A 169 3.77 -1.54 -16.74
N THR A 170 3.55 -1.65 -18.05
CA THR A 170 2.28 -1.30 -18.71
C THR A 170 1.65 -2.58 -19.24
N LEU A 171 0.36 -2.81 -18.94
CA LEU A 171 -0.36 -4.03 -19.25
C LEU A 171 -1.71 -3.73 -19.92
N TYR A 172 -1.96 -4.40 -21.04
CA TYR A 172 -3.27 -4.48 -21.71
C TYR A 172 -3.65 -5.97 -21.79
N ALA A 173 -4.77 -6.37 -21.18
CA ALA A 173 -5.27 -7.75 -21.22
C ALA A 173 -6.73 -7.80 -21.64
N SER A 174 -7.09 -8.79 -22.45
CA SER A 174 -8.46 -9.03 -22.89
C SER A 174 -8.68 -10.51 -23.21
N LEU A 175 -9.94 -10.96 -23.10
CA LEU A 175 -10.39 -12.11 -23.87
C LEU A 175 -10.24 -11.77 -25.37
N ILE A 176 -9.74 -12.72 -26.16
CA ILE A 176 -9.68 -12.59 -27.62
C ILE A 176 -10.58 -13.58 -28.35
N GLY A 177 -11.03 -14.64 -27.69
CA GLY A 177 -11.90 -15.63 -28.32
C GLY A 177 -12.20 -16.85 -27.46
N PHE A 178 -12.86 -17.83 -28.09
CA PHE A 178 -13.06 -19.17 -27.53
C PHE A 178 -12.57 -20.24 -28.50
N LYS A 179 -11.70 -21.13 -28.01
CA LYS A 179 -11.29 -22.34 -28.72
C LYS A 179 -12.30 -23.46 -28.49
N LEU A 180 -12.85 -23.99 -29.58
CA LEU A 180 -13.70 -25.17 -29.55
C LEU A 180 -12.84 -26.43 -29.35
N LYS A 181 -13.17 -27.25 -28.35
CA LYS A 181 -12.64 -28.62 -28.21
C LYS A 181 -13.76 -29.64 -28.42
N LYS A 182 -13.58 -30.52 -29.41
CA LYS A 182 -14.50 -31.61 -29.78
C LYS A 182 -14.02 -32.92 -29.12
N LYS A 183 -14.92 -33.65 -28.44
CA LYS A 183 -14.60 -34.88 -27.66
C LYS A 183 -14.89 -36.21 -28.38
N SER A 184 -15.60 -36.19 -29.50
CA SER A 184 -16.02 -37.39 -30.27
C SER A 184 -16.47 -36.99 -31.68
N ASN A 185 -16.35 -37.89 -32.65
CA ASN A 185 -16.76 -37.68 -34.05
C ASN A 185 -18.22 -38.06 -34.35
N LYS A 186 -19.00 -38.59 -33.39
CA LYS A 186 -20.42 -38.88 -33.61
C LYS A 186 -21.27 -37.61 -33.45
N MET A 187 -21.94 -37.22 -34.54
CA MET A 187 -22.90 -36.11 -34.56
C MET A 187 -24.25 -36.55 -33.98
N GLU A 188 -24.76 -35.77 -33.04
CA GLU A 188 -26.16 -35.82 -32.60
C GLU A 188 -26.92 -34.66 -33.27
N THR A 189 -28.17 -34.89 -33.65
CA THR A 189 -29.02 -33.91 -34.35
C THR A 189 -29.54 -32.78 -33.46
N THR A 190 -29.40 -32.88 -32.14
CA THR A 190 -30.06 -31.96 -31.18
C THR A 190 -29.05 -31.25 -30.26
N ILE A 191 -29.19 -29.93 -30.08
CA ILE A 191 -28.38 -29.14 -29.14
C ILE A 191 -28.84 -29.39 -27.70
N THR A 192 -27.92 -29.73 -26.79
CA THR A 192 -28.23 -29.85 -25.35
C THR A 192 -28.45 -28.48 -24.70
N ASN A 193 -29.30 -28.40 -23.66
CA ASN A 193 -29.55 -27.15 -22.93
C ASN A 193 -28.27 -26.58 -22.29
N GLN A 194 -27.43 -27.42 -21.70
CA GLN A 194 -26.11 -27.03 -21.17
C GLN A 194 -25.27 -26.29 -22.23
N LEU A 195 -25.26 -26.78 -23.48
CA LEU A 195 -24.53 -26.14 -24.57
C LEU A 195 -25.17 -24.81 -25.01
N LYS A 196 -26.50 -24.71 -25.04
CA LYS A 196 -27.20 -23.43 -25.31
C LYS A 196 -26.75 -22.36 -24.32
N CYS A 197 -26.80 -22.65 -23.02
CA CYS A 197 -26.34 -21.74 -21.96
C CYS A 197 -24.84 -21.42 -22.07
N THR A 198 -24.00 -22.42 -22.40
CA THR A 198 -22.56 -22.23 -22.61
C THR A 198 -22.26 -21.27 -23.77
N TYR A 199 -22.99 -21.42 -24.87
CA TYR A 199 -22.85 -20.59 -26.07
C TYR A 199 -23.43 -19.17 -25.86
N GLU A 200 -24.55 -19.04 -25.15
CA GLU A 200 -25.12 -17.76 -24.73
C GLU A 200 -24.12 -16.95 -23.88
N LEU A 201 -23.48 -17.60 -22.90
CA LEU A 201 -22.45 -16.98 -22.06
C LEU A 201 -21.21 -16.56 -22.88
N ALA A 202 -20.80 -17.38 -23.85
CA ALA A 202 -19.70 -17.06 -24.75
C ALA A 202 -20.04 -15.90 -25.69
N LEU A 203 -21.25 -15.86 -26.27
CA LEU A 203 -21.74 -14.75 -27.08
C LEU A 203 -21.78 -13.45 -26.28
N TYR A 204 -22.35 -13.49 -25.07
CA TYR A 204 -22.40 -12.33 -24.17
C TYR A 204 -21.00 -11.80 -23.89
N SER A 205 -20.05 -12.69 -23.56
CA SER A 205 -18.65 -12.34 -23.31
C SER A 205 -17.99 -11.65 -24.51
N LEU A 206 -18.12 -12.25 -25.71
CA LEU A 206 -17.54 -11.70 -26.95
C LEU A 206 -18.12 -10.33 -27.31
N ILE A 207 -19.45 -10.16 -27.21
CA ILE A 207 -20.12 -8.91 -27.55
C ILE A 207 -19.81 -7.84 -26.49
N SER A 208 -19.83 -8.18 -25.20
CA SER A 208 -19.52 -7.26 -24.10
C SER A 208 -18.12 -6.67 -24.22
N ILE A 209 -17.10 -7.51 -24.44
CA ILE A 209 -15.71 -7.05 -24.58
C ILE A 209 -15.51 -6.27 -25.89
N TYR A 210 -16.18 -6.64 -26.98
CA TYR A 210 -16.13 -5.86 -28.21
C TYR A 210 -16.68 -4.43 -28.00
N GLN A 211 -17.79 -4.27 -27.27
CA GLN A 211 -18.31 -2.95 -26.94
C GLN A 211 -17.44 -2.22 -25.91
N ASP A 212 -16.86 -2.90 -24.92
CA ASP A 212 -15.93 -2.32 -23.94
C ASP A 212 -14.69 -1.72 -24.62
N LEU A 213 -14.04 -2.47 -25.53
CA LEU A 213 -12.90 -1.99 -26.31
C LEU A 213 -13.29 -0.85 -27.26
N LYS A 214 -14.44 -0.94 -27.94
CA LYS A 214 -14.96 0.15 -28.80
C LYS A 214 -15.21 1.42 -27.99
N ASN A 215 -15.80 1.29 -26.80
CA ASN A 215 -16.02 2.38 -25.85
C ASN A 215 -14.72 2.94 -25.29
N TYR A 216 -13.71 2.11 -25.02
CA TYR A 216 -12.38 2.55 -24.59
C TYR A 216 -11.67 3.35 -25.69
N ILE A 217 -11.69 2.89 -26.94
CA ILE A 217 -11.15 3.64 -28.08
C ILE A 217 -11.89 4.98 -28.25
N TYR A 218 -13.23 4.97 -28.18
CA TYR A 218 -14.04 6.18 -28.33
C TYR A 218 -13.81 7.22 -27.22
N ARG A 219 -13.82 6.79 -25.94
CA ARG A 219 -13.62 7.68 -24.78
C ARG A 219 -12.25 8.37 -24.78
N ASN A 220 -11.25 7.74 -25.37
CA ASN A 220 -9.87 8.23 -25.44
C ASN A 220 -9.49 8.77 -26.84
N SER A 221 -10.47 8.88 -27.75
CA SER A 221 -10.23 9.28 -29.15
C SER A 221 -9.65 10.69 -29.30
N ASN A 222 -9.95 11.59 -28.35
CA ASN A 222 -9.40 12.93 -28.26
C ASN A 222 -7.89 12.99 -27.92
N LEU A 223 -7.30 11.87 -27.47
CA LEU A 223 -5.87 11.73 -27.17
C LEU A 223 -5.09 11.11 -28.34
N LEU A 224 -5.78 10.88 -29.48
CA LEU A 224 -5.21 10.31 -30.70
C LEU A 224 -5.20 11.35 -31.81
N ASN A 225 -4.12 11.39 -32.60
CA ASN A 225 -3.99 12.27 -33.77
C ASN A 225 -4.77 11.74 -35.00
N GLY A 226 -5.93 11.10 -34.81
CA GLY A 226 -6.64 10.36 -35.85
C GLY A 226 -8.17 10.37 -35.71
N ILE A 227 -8.86 10.18 -36.84
CA ILE A 227 -10.33 10.18 -36.88
C ILE A 227 -10.85 8.84 -36.36
N VAL A 228 -11.46 8.86 -35.17
CA VAL A 228 -12.27 7.74 -34.67
C VAL A 228 -13.72 7.94 -35.12
N LEU A 229 -14.29 6.95 -35.81
CA LEU A 229 -15.70 6.97 -36.23
C LEU A 229 -16.61 7.07 -35.00
N LYS A 230 -17.61 7.96 -35.05
CA LYS A 230 -18.57 8.15 -33.95
C LYS A 230 -19.23 6.83 -33.56
N ASN A 231 -19.31 6.59 -32.25
CA ASN A 231 -19.97 5.41 -31.73
C ASN A 231 -21.50 5.56 -31.88
N ALA A 232 -22.09 4.79 -32.79
CA ALA A 232 -23.55 4.70 -32.91
C ALA A 232 -24.12 3.76 -31.83
N GLU A 233 -24.93 4.36 -30.95
CA GLU A 233 -25.89 3.75 -30.02
C GLU A 233 -25.35 2.92 -28.83
N ASP A 234 -26.01 3.07 -27.68
CA ASP A 234 -25.89 2.17 -26.53
C ASP A 234 -26.55 0.82 -26.87
N ILE A 235 -25.75 -0.10 -27.42
CA ILE A 235 -26.23 -1.41 -27.85
C ILE A 235 -26.62 -2.25 -26.62
N ASN A 236 -27.90 -2.62 -26.54
CA ASN A 236 -28.39 -3.55 -25.53
C ASN A 236 -27.86 -4.97 -25.81
N ILE A 237 -26.73 -5.30 -25.16
CA ILE A 237 -26.04 -6.59 -25.30
C ILE A 237 -26.99 -7.78 -25.09
N LYS A 238 -27.91 -7.70 -24.11
CA LYS A 238 -28.86 -8.80 -23.84
C LYS A 238 -29.84 -9.01 -24.99
N LYS A 239 -30.33 -7.93 -25.61
CA LYS A 239 -31.19 -8.00 -26.80
C LYS A 239 -30.44 -8.64 -27.97
N GLN A 240 -29.22 -8.20 -28.25
CA GLN A 240 -28.41 -8.75 -29.35
C GLN A 240 -28.07 -10.24 -29.16
N VAL A 241 -27.71 -10.65 -27.93
CA VAL A 241 -27.48 -12.07 -27.61
C VAL A 241 -28.76 -12.89 -27.80
N HIS A 242 -29.92 -12.38 -27.35
CA HIS A 242 -31.20 -13.06 -27.53
C HIS A 242 -31.59 -13.22 -29.01
N GLU A 243 -31.38 -12.20 -29.83
CA GLU A 243 -31.59 -12.26 -31.29
C GLU A 243 -30.70 -13.33 -31.95
N GLU A 244 -29.40 -13.38 -31.61
CA GLU A 244 -28.49 -14.40 -32.15
C GLU A 244 -28.79 -15.82 -31.64
N MET A 245 -29.29 -15.96 -30.40
CA MET A 245 -29.79 -17.23 -29.87
C MET A 245 -31.05 -17.70 -30.61
N ASN A 246 -31.97 -16.79 -30.93
CA ASN A 246 -33.17 -17.11 -31.71
C ASN A 246 -32.81 -17.51 -33.16
N ILE A 247 -31.81 -16.87 -33.77
CA ILE A 247 -31.28 -17.30 -35.07
C ILE A 247 -30.71 -18.73 -34.99
N LEU A 248 -29.92 -19.04 -33.95
CA LEU A 248 -29.36 -20.37 -33.75
C LEU A 248 -30.44 -21.46 -33.57
N LEU A 249 -31.50 -21.16 -32.80
CA LEU A 249 -32.57 -22.13 -32.52
C LEU A 249 -33.41 -22.49 -33.75
N ASN A 250 -33.41 -21.65 -34.78
CA ASN A 250 -34.12 -21.85 -36.04
C ASN A 250 -33.21 -22.32 -37.19
N ASP A 251 -31.91 -22.52 -36.95
CA ASP A 251 -30.95 -22.95 -37.97
C ASP A 251 -31.04 -24.47 -38.21
N GLN A 252 -30.95 -24.90 -39.48
CA GLN A 252 -30.96 -26.33 -39.84
C GLN A 252 -29.66 -27.05 -39.42
N LYS A 253 -28.57 -26.31 -39.23
CA LYS A 253 -27.25 -26.82 -38.86
C LYS A 253 -26.63 -25.99 -37.72
N PRO A 254 -27.22 -26.03 -36.51
CA PRO A 254 -26.80 -25.16 -35.41
C PRO A 254 -25.33 -25.36 -35.00
N TRP A 255 -24.78 -26.56 -35.20
CA TRP A 255 -23.38 -26.87 -34.90
C TRP A 255 -22.38 -26.10 -35.78
N GLU A 256 -22.60 -26.09 -37.09
CA GLU A 256 -21.80 -25.31 -38.05
C GLU A 256 -21.95 -23.81 -37.76
N LYS A 257 -23.17 -23.38 -37.38
CA LYS A 257 -23.47 -21.99 -37.01
C LYS A 257 -22.71 -21.51 -35.76
N ILE A 258 -22.67 -22.31 -34.70
CA ILE A 258 -21.91 -21.99 -33.47
C ILE A 258 -20.41 -21.86 -33.79
N GLU A 259 -19.84 -22.82 -34.52
CA GLU A 259 -18.42 -22.82 -34.88
C GLU A 259 -18.05 -21.62 -35.75
N GLN A 260 -18.87 -21.29 -36.76
CA GLN A 260 -18.69 -20.11 -37.59
C GLN A 260 -18.82 -18.81 -36.77
N ASN A 261 -19.88 -18.66 -35.97
CA ASN A 261 -20.13 -17.44 -35.19
C ASN A 261 -19.02 -17.17 -34.16
N ILE A 262 -18.60 -18.19 -33.39
CA ILE A 262 -17.51 -18.05 -32.42
C ILE A 262 -16.21 -17.70 -33.14
N SER A 263 -15.89 -18.36 -34.25
CA SER A 263 -14.68 -18.09 -35.04
C SER A 263 -14.65 -16.64 -35.56
N THR A 264 -15.73 -16.20 -36.23
CA THR A 264 -15.84 -14.84 -36.79
C THR A 264 -15.78 -13.77 -35.70
N LYS A 265 -16.54 -13.93 -34.60
CA LYS A 265 -16.52 -12.95 -33.49
C LYS A 265 -15.19 -12.91 -32.76
N SER A 266 -14.56 -14.07 -32.53
CA SER A 266 -13.21 -14.14 -31.93
C SER A 266 -12.17 -13.44 -32.82
N LYS A 267 -12.22 -13.66 -34.14
CA LYS A 267 -11.34 -12.97 -35.10
C LYS A 267 -11.53 -11.45 -35.02
N ASN A 268 -12.78 -10.98 -35.08
CA ASN A 268 -13.10 -9.55 -35.02
C ASN A 268 -12.68 -8.91 -33.68
N LEU A 269 -12.93 -9.60 -32.56
CA LEU A 269 -12.53 -9.17 -31.22
C LEU A 269 -11.01 -9.07 -31.07
N ASN A 270 -10.28 -10.10 -31.49
CA ASN A 270 -8.82 -10.09 -31.52
C ASN A 270 -8.28 -8.93 -32.37
N THR A 271 -8.86 -8.69 -33.55
CA THR A 271 -8.47 -7.56 -34.42
C THR A 271 -8.71 -6.20 -33.74
N LEU A 272 -9.85 -6.01 -33.07
CA LEU A 272 -10.14 -4.77 -32.34
C LEU A 272 -9.18 -4.56 -31.15
N PHE A 273 -8.80 -5.64 -30.46
CA PHE A 273 -7.84 -5.57 -29.36
C PHE A 273 -6.42 -5.20 -29.85
N GLU A 274 -5.96 -5.78 -30.96
CA GLU A 274 -4.70 -5.38 -31.60
C GLU A 274 -4.72 -3.91 -32.07
N GLN A 275 -5.86 -3.44 -32.59
CA GLN A 275 -6.06 -2.02 -32.93
C GLN A 275 -5.97 -1.12 -31.69
N ALA A 276 -6.59 -1.51 -30.57
CA ALA A 276 -6.49 -0.76 -29.32
C ALA A 276 -5.04 -0.69 -28.81
N ILE A 277 -4.29 -1.81 -28.82
CA ILE A 277 -2.87 -1.83 -28.47
C ILE A 277 -2.08 -0.90 -29.41
N PHE A 278 -2.29 -1.01 -30.73
CA PHE A 278 -1.58 -0.19 -31.72
C PHE A 278 -1.79 1.31 -31.51
N LEU A 279 -3.02 1.74 -31.18
CA LEU A 279 -3.36 3.14 -30.94
C LEU A 279 -2.77 3.69 -29.62
N PHE A 280 -2.72 2.88 -28.56
CA PHE A 280 -2.48 3.39 -27.20
C PHE A 280 -1.14 2.99 -26.56
N LYS A 281 -0.42 1.97 -27.06
CA LYS A 281 0.82 1.46 -26.43
C LYS A 281 1.92 2.52 -26.21
N ASP A 282 1.99 3.53 -27.08
CA ASP A 282 3.00 4.59 -27.07
C ASP A 282 2.38 5.99 -26.81
N CYS A 283 1.09 6.06 -26.45
CA CYS A 283 0.41 7.30 -26.10
C CYS A 283 0.76 7.73 -24.66
N LYS A 284 1.78 8.59 -24.51
CA LYS A 284 2.26 9.08 -23.19
C LYS A 284 1.12 9.55 -22.27
N GLN A 285 0.13 10.27 -22.81
CA GLN A 285 -1.04 10.76 -22.05
C GLN A 285 -1.89 9.64 -21.46
N ILE A 286 -2.13 8.56 -22.22
CA ILE A 286 -2.84 7.37 -21.71
C ILE A 286 -1.99 6.64 -20.68
N THR A 287 -0.69 6.48 -20.93
CA THR A 287 0.24 5.85 -19.98
C THR A 287 0.26 6.58 -18.63
N GLU A 288 0.25 7.92 -18.64
CA GLU A 288 0.14 8.77 -17.44
C GLU A 288 -1.22 8.61 -16.73
N GLN A 289 -2.34 8.62 -17.47
CA GLN A 289 -3.68 8.41 -16.88
C GLN A 289 -3.84 7.01 -16.27
N LEU A 290 -3.30 5.97 -16.91
CA LEU A 290 -3.30 4.60 -16.39
C LEU A 290 -2.48 4.49 -15.11
N TYR A 291 -1.32 5.15 -15.05
CA TYR A 291 -0.48 5.22 -13.85
C TYR A 291 -1.20 5.94 -12.70
N GLN A 292 -1.71 7.15 -12.92
CA GLN A 292 -2.38 7.94 -11.89
C GLN A 292 -3.61 7.22 -11.33
N LYS A 293 -4.40 6.56 -12.18
CA LYS A 293 -5.56 5.77 -11.76
C LYS A 293 -5.16 4.58 -10.89
N GLU A 294 -4.17 3.79 -11.30
CA GLU A 294 -3.72 2.61 -10.54
C GLU A 294 -3.04 3.02 -9.23
N PHE A 295 -2.22 4.08 -9.27
CA PHE A 295 -1.58 4.67 -8.09
C PHE A 295 -2.62 5.14 -7.06
N LEU A 296 -3.63 5.93 -7.47
CA LEU A 296 -4.70 6.39 -6.58
C LEU A 296 -5.52 5.23 -6.00
N ASN A 297 -5.84 4.20 -6.81
CA ASN A 297 -6.51 3.00 -6.31
C ASN A 297 -5.70 2.28 -5.24
N ARG A 298 -4.39 2.10 -5.48
CA ARG A 298 -3.47 1.45 -4.55
C ARG A 298 -3.31 2.25 -3.26
N ILE A 299 -3.11 3.56 -3.34
CA ILE A 299 -2.96 4.42 -2.15
C ILE A 299 -4.26 4.50 -1.34
N LYS A 300 -5.44 4.55 -1.99
CA LYS A 300 -6.73 4.44 -1.26
C LYS A 300 -6.86 3.12 -0.53
N LYS A 301 -6.50 1.99 -1.16
CA LYS A 301 -6.49 0.66 -0.52
C LYS A 301 -5.47 0.59 0.63
N LEU A 302 -4.30 1.20 0.48
CA LEU A 302 -3.26 1.28 1.52
C LEU A 302 -3.75 2.07 2.74
N GLY A 303 -4.58 3.10 2.54
CA GLY A 303 -5.24 3.87 3.59
C GLY A 303 -6.44 3.20 4.28
N GLU A 304 -6.84 1.98 3.90
CA GLU A 304 -7.93 1.27 4.59
C GLU A 304 -7.47 0.79 5.99
N GLY A 305 -8.35 0.93 6.99
CA GLY A 305 -8.00 0.73 8.41
C GLY A 305 -6.97 1.74 8.95
N PHE A 306 -6.72 2.84 8.25
CA PHE A 306 -5.95 3.99 8.75
C PHE A 306 -6.95 5.10 9.12
N PHE A 307 -7.19 5.28 10.41
CA PHE A 307 -8.09 6.30 10.97
C PHE A 307 -7.29 7.50 11.46
N TYR A 308 -7.90 8.69 11.47
CA TYR A 308 -7.32 9.90 12.08
C TYR A 308 -8.38 10.80 12.71
N TRP A 309 -7.99 11.54 13.74
CA TRP A 309 -8.75 12.65 14.33
C TRP A 309 -7.79 13.69 14.92
N GLU A 310 -8.33 14.84 15.29
CA GLU A 310 -7.56 15.99 15.78
C GLU A 310 -8.19 16.54 17.06
N ASP A 311 -7.33 16.84 18.04
CA ASP A 311 -7.65 17.56 19.26
C ASP A 311 -6.72 18.78 19.43
N SER A 312 -7.09 19.68 20.33
CA SER A 312 -6.17 20.73 20.81
C SER A 312 -5.12 20.13 21.74
N ILE A 313 -3.86 20.58 21.65
CA ILE A 313 -2.78 20.20 22.60
C ILE A 313 -3.17 20.39 24.08
N VAL A 314 -4.12 21.29 24.38
CA VAL A 314 -4.68 21.53 25.73
C VAL A 314 -5.42 20.32 26.31
N SER A 315 -5.91 19.39 25.47
CA SER A 315 -6.59 18.18 25.94
C SER A 315 -5.66 17.25 26.73
N LEU A 316 -4.36 17.21 26.39
CA LEU A 316 -3.34 16.40 27.09
C LEU A 316 -3.26 16.69 28.59
N ILE A 317 -3.48 17.94 29.00
CA ILE A 317 -3.36 18.39 30.39
C ILE A 317 -4.65 18.05 31.17
N ASN A 318 -5.79 18.01 30.48
CA ASN A 318 -7.11 17.80 31.10
C ASN A 318 -7.56 16.33 31.11
N ASP A 319 -6.74 15.38 30.60
CA ASP A 319 -7.18 14.01 30.31
C ASP A 319 -7.32 13.10 31.55
N ASN A 320 -8.46 13.23 32.21
CA ASN A 320 -8.90 12.28 33.23
C ASN A 320 -9.33 10.91 32.66
N SER A 321 -9.55 10.78 31.35
CA SER A 321 -10.12 9.57 30.73
C SER A 321 -9.09 8.44 30.54
N SER A 322 -9.52 7.30 29.99
CA SER A 322 -8.62 6.17 29.69
C SER A 322 -8.68 5.79 28.21
N HIS A 323 -8.12 6.66 27.35
CA HIS A 323 -8.07 6.51 25.90
C HIS A 323 -7.62 5.11 25.43
N GLN A 324 -6.61 4.52 26.10
CA GLN A 324 -6.15 3.13 25.86
C GLN A 324 -7.29 2.12 25.63
N LYS A 325 -8.29 2.08 26.51
CA LYS A 325 -9.38 1.10 26.40
C LYS A 325 -10.23 1.31 25.16
N ILE A 326 -10.45 2.57 24.77
CA ILE A 326 -11.21 2.91 23.58
C ILE A 326 -10.40 2.49 22.35
N HIS A 327 -9.12 2.83 22.28
CA HIS A 327 -8.21 2.44 21.20
C HIS A 327 -8.16 0.92 21.01
N GLU A 328 -7.96 0.15 22.08
CA GLU A 328 -7.99 -1.31 22.04
C GLU A 328 -9.33 -1.88 21.54
N ILE A 329 -10.46 -1.31 21.97
CA ILE A 329 -11.80 -1.75 21.52
C ILE A 329 -12.02 -1.41 20.05
N VAL A 330 -11.62 -0.22 19.60
CA VAL A 330 -11.72 0.23 18.20
C VAL A 330 -10.91 -0.70 17.30
N VAL A 331 -9.64 -0.93 17.61
CA VAL A 331 -8.76 -1.88 16.89
C VAL A 331 -9.42 -3.26 16.79
N LYS A 332 -9.81 -3.85 17.93
CA LYS A 332 -10.45 -5.18 17.98
C LYS A 332 -11.82 -5.23 17.28
N LYS A 333 -12.49 -4.09 17.05
CA LYS A 333 -13.74 -3.98 16.28
C LYS A 333 -13.50 -3.87 14.78
N VAL A 334 -12.49 -3.11 14.36
CA VAL A 334 -12.04 -3.03 12.96
C VAL A 334 -11.61 -4.42 12.50
N GLU A 335 -10.68 -5.06 13.21
CA GLU A 335 -10.08 -6.34 12.85
C GLU A 335 -11.10 -7.50 12.75
N LYS A 336 -12.20 -7.42 13.49
CA LYS A 336 -13.28 -8.43 13.50
C LYS A 336 -14.47 -8.09 12.58
N SER A 337 -14.42 -6.96 11.88
CA SER A 337 -15.52 -6.52 11.01
C SER A 337 -15.50 -7.24 9.66
N ASP A 338 -16.68 -7.42 9.06
CA ASP A 338 -16.80 -7.92 7.68
C ASP A 338 -16.08 -6.98 6.70
N TYR A 339 -16.16 -5.66 6.93
CA TYR A 339 -15.41 -4.62 6.19
C TYR A 339 -13.93 -5.00 6.02
N TRP A 340 -13.27 -5.42 7.09
CA TRP A 340 -11.84 -5.73 7.11
C TRP A 340 -11.50 -6.99 6.34
N HIS A 341 -12.39 -7.99 6.37
CA HIS A 341 -12.21 -9.26 5.67
C HIS A 341 -12.58 -9.17 4.18
N ASN A 342 -13.49 -8.25 3.82
CA ASN A 342 -14.04 -8.09 2.48
C ASN A 342 -13.41 -6.95 1.66
N ILE A 343 -12.30 -6.33 2.14
CA ILE A 343 -11.57 -5.30 1.38
C ILE A 343 -11.14 -5.88 0.02
N PRO A 344 -11.56 -5.29 -1.11
CA PRO A 344 -11.33 -5.89 -2.43
C PRO A 344 -9.84 -6.02 -2.79
N MET A 345 -9.52 -7.07 -3.54
CA MET A 345 -8.23 -7.18 -4.23
C MET A 345 -8.18 -6.20 -5.40
N LEU A 346 -6.97 -5.71 -5.72
CA LEU A 346 -6.74 -4.97 -6.96
C LEU A 346 -6.88 -5.93 -8.15
N ASP A 347 -7.25 -5.40 -9.32
CA ASP A 347 -7.34 -6.21 -10.55
C ASP A 347 -5.97 -6.76 -10.99
N PHE A 348 -4.89 -6.09 -10.59
CA PHE A 348 -3.53 -6.58 -10.71
C PHE A 348 -2.78 -6.39 -9.39
N HIS A 349 -2.69 -7.48 -8.63
CA HIS A 349 -2.23 -7.50 -7.26
C HIS A 349 -0.84 -8.14 -7.15
N CYS A 350 0.08 -7.48 -6.45
CA CYS A 350 1.39 -8.01 -6.06
C CYS A 350 1.35 -8.43 -4.59
N VAL A 351 1.66 -9.69 -4.29
CA VAL A 351 1.57 -10.24 -2.92
C VAL A 351 2.49 -9.51 -1.95
N GLU A 352 3.68 -9.12 -2.40
CA GLU A 352 4.72 -8.49 -1.58
C GLU A 352 4.65 -6.94 -1.54
N ASN A 353 3.84 -6.30 -2.40
CA ASN A 353 3.68 -4.84 -2.43
C ASN A 353 2.26 -4.34 -2.17
N ASP A 354 1.24 -5.19 -2.22
CA ASP A 354 -0.14 -4.78 -1.98
C ASP A 354 -0.71 -5.58 -0.80
N TYR A 355 -1.21 -4.91 0.24
CA TYR A 355 -1.77 -5.62 1.40
C TYR A 355 -2.86 -6.63 1.05
N LEU A 356 -2.67 -7.85 1.57
CA LEU A 356 -3.67 -8.92 1.68
C LEU A 356 -4.42 -8.80 3.00
N TYR A 357 -5.51 -8.05 3.02
CA TYR A 357 -6.42 -8.03 4.16
C TYR A 357 -7.06 -9.41 4.37
N PRO A 358 -7.28 -9.86 5.63
CA PRO A 358 -7.18 -9.10 6.89
C PRO A 358 -5.76 -8.97 7.49
N LYS A 359 -4.69 -9.45 6.82
CA LYS A 359 -3.29 -9.41 7.31
C LYS A 359 -2.63 -8.02 7.22
N GLY A 360 -3.41 -6.95 7.33
CA GLY A 360 -2.90 -5.58 7.33
C GLY A 360 -2.70 -5.05 8.74
N SER A 361 -1.94 -3.97 8.88
CA SER A 361 -1.87 -3.22 10.15
C SER A 361 -3.01 -2.22 10.26
N VAL A 362 -3.65 -2.14 11.42
CA VAL A 362 -4.57 -1.04 11.77
C VAL A 362 -3.76 0.12 12.33
N VAL A 363 -4.06 1.35 11.92
CA VAL A 363 -3.35 2.56 12.38
C VAL A 363 -4.36 3.62 12.78
N LEU A 364 -4.18 4.21 13.96
CA LEU A 364 -4.98 5.30 14.50
C LEU A 364 -4.06 6.51 14.74
N GLU A 365 -4.25 7.60 13.98
CA GLU A 365 -3.51 8.86 14.13
C GLU A 365 -4.31 9.87 14.96
N HIS A 366 -3.79 10.19 16.14
CA HIS A 366 -4.28 11.26 17.00
C HIS A 366 -3.38 12.48 16.84
N LEU A 367 -3.90 13.50 16.16
CA LEU A 367 -3.22 14.78 15.94
C LEU A 367 -3.52 15.73 17.11
N PHE A 368 -2.50 16.38 17.67
CA PHE A 368 -2.66 17.42 18.68
C PHE A 368 -2.10 18.75 18.16
N SER A 369 -2.99 19.65 17.75
CA SER A 369 -2.60 20.93 17.17
C SER A 369 -2.14 21.94 18.23
N PRO A 370 -1.01 22.65 17.99
CA PRO A 370 -0.45 23.62 18.95
C PRO A 370 -1.35 24.84 19.12
N VAL A 371 -1.32 25.47 20.30
CA VAL A 371 -1.99 26.75 20.51
C VAL A 371 -1.16 27.88 19.90
N LEU A 372 -1.65 28.48 18.81
CA LEU A 372 -1.08 29.68 18.20
C LEU A 372 -0.98 30.81 19.23
N ARG A 373 0.24 31.08 19.72
CA ARG A 373 0.48 32.19 20.65
C ARG A 373 0.53 33.47 19.82
N LYS A 374 -0.50 34.32 19.92
CA LYS A 374 -0.48 35.66 19.33
C LYS A 374 0.76 36.41 19.85
N LYS A 375 1.77 36.59 18.99
CA LYS A 375 2.91 37.46 19.28
C LYS A 375 2.38 38.88 19.47
N ASN A 376 2.37 39.34 20.72
CA ASN A 376 2.01 40.71 21.08
C ASN A 376 3.09 41.67 20.56
N ASN A 377 2.99 42.05 19.29
CA ASN A 377 3.74 43.18 18.76
C ASN A 377 3.23 44.45 19.46
N SER A 378 4.01 44.94 20.41
CA SER A 378 3.74 46.14 21.20
C SER A 378 3.97 47.41 20.39
N THR A 379 3.10 47.66 19.41
CA THR A 379 2.97 48.97 18.74
C THR A 379 1.55 49.47 18.85
N ALA A 380 1.35 50.54 19.61
CA ALA A 380 0.04 51.10 19.91
C ALA A 380 -0.53 51.92 18.74
N SER A 381 -1.74 51.61 18.28
CA SER A 381 -2.73 52.65 17.92
C SER A 381 -4.15 52.11 17.65
N LYS A 382 -5.10 52.67 18.41
CA LYS A 382 -6.49 53.03 18.05
C LYS A 382 -7.46 51.98 17.44
N SER A 383 -8.52 51.80 18.23
CA SER A 383 -9.84 51.23 17.94
C SER A 383 -10.46 51.41 16.54
N SER A 384 -11.09 50.33 16.06
CA SER A 384 -12.51 50.34 15.67
C SER A 384 -13.14 48.96 15.93
N LYS A 385 -14.46 48.93 16.13
CA LYS A 385 -15.22 47.69 16.33
C LYS A 385 -15.42 47.00 14.98
N ASP A 386 -15.37 45.68 14.96
CA ASP A 386 -16.50 44.86 14.48
C ASP A 386 -16.33 43.40 14.91
N ILE A 387 -17.46 42.78 15.27
CA ILE A 387 -17.57 41.36 15.61
C ILE A 387 -18.24 40.68 14.43
N ASN A 388 -17.58 39.70 13.81
CA ASN A 388 -18.30 38.61 13.16
C ASN A 388 -17.48 37.32 13.08
N THR A 389 -18.22 36.22 13.09
CA THR A 389 -17.74 34.84 13.18
C THR A 389 -17.23 34.28 11.85
N SER A 390 -16.52 33.15 11.95
CA SER A 390 -16.04 32.23 10.90
C SER A 390 -14.58 32.39 10.46
N LEU A 391 -13.74 31.43 10.88
CA LEU A 391 -12.44 31.11 10.29
C LEU A 391 -12.23 29.59 10.30
N LEU A 392 -12.86 28.93 9.32
CA LEU A 392 -12.25 27.76 8.69
C LEU A 392 -11.20 28.30 7.72
N LEU A 393 -9.91 28.21 8.07
CA LEU A 393 -8.82 28.57 7.17
C LEU A 393 -8.23 27.30 6.56
N SER A 394 -8.78 26.94 5.41
CA SER A 394 -8.12 26.06 4.45
C SER A 394 -6.98 26.78 3.73
N ASP A 395 -6.03 26.00 3.22
CA ASP A 395 -4.79 26.48 2.60
C ASP A 395 -5.02 27.52 1.48
N LYS A 396 -4.33 28.66 1.60
CA LYS A 396 -3.98 29.51 0.46
C LYS A 396 -2.46 29.61 0.33
N ILE A 397 -1.90 28.79 -0.56
CA ILE A 397 -0.62 29.09 -1.19
C ILE A 397 -0.92 29.68 -2.57
N SER A 398 -0.34 30.84 -2.84
CA SER A 398 -0.55 31.62 -4.06
C SER A 398 -0.03 30.90 -5.31
N PHE A 399 -0.89 30.74 -6.31
CA PHE A 399 -0.45 30.57 -7.70
C PHE A 399 -0.27 31.96 -8.34
N VAL A 400 0.88 32.16 -8.97
CA VAL A 400 1.09 33.27 -9.91
C VAL A 400 0.76 32.73 -11.29
N GLU A 401 -0.37 33.13 -11.85
CA GLU A 401 -0.73 32.85 -13.24
C GLU A 401 -0.06 33.88 -14.15
N ASN A 402 0.81 33.42 -15.05
CA ASN A 402 1.17 34.19 -16.24
C ASN A 402 0.14 33.86 -17.33
N THR A 403 -0.54 34.90 -17.80
CA THR A 403 -1.56 34.83 -18.83
C THR A 403 -0.96 34.59 -20.22
N ILE A 404 -1.52 33.62 -20.94
CA ILE A 404 -1.65 33.67 -22.40
C ILE A 404 -3.09 33.30 -22.71
N GLU A 405 -3.85 34.29 -23.19
CA GLU A 405 -5.22 34.09 -23.67
C GLU A 405 -5.17 33.38 -25.02
N ASP A 406 -6.03 32.38 -25.24
CA ASP A 406 -6.58 32.17 -26.58
C ASP A 406 -7.95 31.50 -26.55
N ASN A 407 -8.82 31.92 -27.49
CA ASN A 407 -10.28 31.76 -27.37
C ASN A 407 -10.82 30.44 -27.93
N VAL A 408 -11.42 29.58 -27.09
CA VAL A 408 -12.38 28.55 -27.57
C VAL A 408 -13.61 28.46 -26.65
N LYS A 409 -14.80 28.69 -27.22
CA LYS A 409 -16.09 28.57 -26.52
C LYS A 409 -16.40 27.12 -26.17
N ILE A 410 -16.60 26.81 -24.89
CA ILE A 410 -17.19 25.54 -24.43
C ILE A 410 -18.66 25.75 -24.10
N VAL A 411 -19.54 25.11 -24.88
CA VAL A 411 -20.99 25.05 -24.61
C VAL A 411 -21.23 24.05 -23.48
N ARG A 412 -21.83 24.50 -22.37
CA ARG A 412 -22.32 23.62 -21.31
C ARG A 412 -23.70 23.08 -21.68
N CYS A 413 -23.83 21.76 -21.81
CA CYS A 413 -25.14 21.10 -21.72
C CYS A 413 -25.39 20.65 -20.28
N SER A 414 -26.43 21.20 -19.67
CA SER A 414 -26.97 20.81 -18.37
C SER A 414 -27.93 19.62 -18.50
N THR A 415 -27.87 18.68 -17.55
CA THR A 415 -29.00 17.81 -17.22
C THR A 415 -29.12 17.71 -15.71
N ASP A 416 -29.99 18.56 -15.14
CA ASP A 416 -30.46 18.40 -13.77
C ASP A 416 -31.40 17.19 -13.66
N SER A 417 -31.29 16.43 -12.58
CA SER A 417 -32.39 15.60 -12.10
C SER A 417 -32.27 15.38 -10.59
N ASN A 418 -32.84 16.32 -9.82
CA ASN A 418 -33.12 16.11 -8.40
C ASN A 418 -34.11 14.94 -8.25
N ILE A 419 -33.81 13.98 -7.37
CA ILE A 419 -34.81 13.04 -6.87
C ILE A 419 -34.87 13.15 -5.35
N ILE A 420 -36.06 13.50 -4.86
CA ILE A 420 -36.39 13.72 -3.46
C ILE A 420 -36.70 12.36 -2.82
N TYR A 421 -36.10 12.06 -1.66
CA TYR A 421 -36.50 10.91 -0.85
C TYR A 421 -37.73 11.27 0.00
N SER A 422 -38.90 10.80 -0.42
CA SER A 422 -40.11 10.80 0.42
C SER A 422 -40.08 9.59 1.37
N THR A 423 -40.01 9.83 2.66
CA THR A 423 -40.22 8.81 3.69
C THR A 423 -41.69 8.49 3.82
N ASP A 424 -42.09 7.23 3.63
CA ASP A 424 -43.40 6.75 4.04
C ASP A 424 -43.31 5.59 5.04
N LYS A 425 -44.17 5.65 6.05
CA LYS A 425 -44.27 4.66 7.14
C LYS A 425 -45.37 3.67 6.82
N SER A 426 -45.10 2.38 6.97
CA SER A 426 -46.16 1.38 7.18
C SER A 426 -45.75 0.34 8.21
N HIS A 427 -46.48 0.30 9.33
CA HIS A 427 -46.34 -0.74 10.34
C HIS A 427 -46.96 -2.07 9.88
N SER A 428 -46.30 -3.18 10.20
CA SER A 428 -46.98 -4.41 10.60
C SER A 428 -46.20 -5.08 11.74
N LYS A 429 -46.92 -5.78 12.62
CA LYS A 429 -46.42 -6.29 13.92
C LYS A 429 -46.15 -7.79 13.87
N ASN A 430 -45.13 -8.21 14.65
CA ASN A 430 -45.00 -9.51 15.33
C ASN A 430 -44.89 -10.76 14.41
N GLU A 431 -44.34 -11.91 14.81
CA GLU A 431 -44.09 -12.47 16.16
C GLU A 431 -42.67 -13.05 16.34
N GLU A 432 -42.20 -13.09 17.59
CA GLU A 432 -41.01 -13.83 18.02
C GLU A 432 -41.38 -15.27 18.42
N ILE A 433 -40.63 -16.29 18.00
CA ILE A 433 -40.46 -17.52 18.78
C ILE A 433 -38.98 -17.95 18.75
N HIS A 434 -38.38 -18.09 19.93
CA HIS A 434 -37.02 -18.60 20.15
C HIS A 434 -36.94 -20.13 20.08
N SER A 435 -35.90 -20.66 19.42
CA SER A 435 -35.12 -21.85 19.85
C SER A 435 -33.86 -21.95 18.96
N SER A 436 -32.66 -21.59 19.41
CA SER A 436 -31.75 -22.34 20.31
C SER A 436 -31.31 -23.70 19.78
N LEU A 437 -30.09 -23.77 19.19
CA LEU A 437 -29.09 -24.87 19.19
C LEU A 437 -27.92 -24.41 18.29
N LYS A 438 -26.77 -24.03 18.82
CA LYS A 438 -25.55 -24.85 19.00
C LYS A 438 -25.03 -25.54 17.73
N GLU A 439 -23.96 -24.99 17.13
CA GLU A 439 -22.64 -25.61 16.88
C GLU A 439 -21.82 -24.70 15.93
N LYS A 440 -20.71 -24.09 16.38
CA LYS A 440 -19.33 -24.63 16.40
C LYS A 440 -18.73 -24.95 15.02
N SER A 441 -18.18 -23.89 14.40
CA SER A 441 -16.81 -23.84 13.86
C SER A 441 -16.05 -25.17 13.66
N HIS A 442 -15.74 -25.50 12.39
CA HIS A 442 -14.42 -26.03 12.00
C HIS A 442 -14.20 -25.82 10.50
N LEU A 443 -13.17 -25.05 10.14
CA LEU A 443 -12.77 -24.84 8.74
C LEU A 443 -11.24 -24.64 8.70
N LEU A 444 -10.49 -25.73 8.54
CA LEU A 444 -9.05 -25.72 8.24
C LEU A 444 -8.59 -27.10 7.75
N LYS A 445 -7.98 -27.12 6.55
CA LYS A 445 -7.08 -28.15 5.96
C LYS A 445 -7.59 -29.60 5.81
N LEU A 446 -7.49 -30.12 4.58
CA LEU A 446 -6.49 -31.16 4.25
C LEU A 446 -6.39 -31.39 2.72
N GLU A 447 -5.18 -31.71 2.25
CA GLU A 447 -4.92 -32.27 0.92
C GLU A 447 -4.83 -33.80 1.00
N SER A 448 -5.01 -34.45 -0.15
CA SER A 448 -4.60 -35.84 -0.49
C SER A 448 -4.98 -37.01 0.44
N SER A 449 -5.92 -37.85 -0.02
CA SER A 449 -5.60 -39.21 -0.53
C SER A 449 -6.83 -39.89 -1.15
N GLU A 450 -6.61 -40.82 -2.08
CA GLU A 450 -7.61 -41.74 -2.65
C GLU A 450 -8.13 -42.69 -1.54
N ASP A 451 -9.35 -43.26 -1.52
CA ASP A 451 -9.91 -44.15 -2.56
C ASP A 451 -11.39 -44.54 -2.27
N SER A 452 -12.05 -45.22 -3.21
CA SER A 452 -13.31 -46.00 -3.11
C SER A 452 -14.71 -45.32 -3.06
N SER A 453 -15.46 -45.58 -4.13
CA SER A 453 -16.91 -45.43 -4.41
C SER A 453 -17.90 -45.83 -3.28
N ILE A 454 -19.10 -45.23 -3.16
CA ILE A 454 -20.32 -45.57 -3.95
C ILE A 454 -21.40 -44.45 -3.91
N ALA A 455 -22.04 -44.25 -5.07
CA ALA A 455 -23.17 -43.39 -5.45
C ALA A 455 -24.09 -42.68 -4.43
N SER A 456 -24.33 -41.39 -4.67
CA SER A 456 -25.68 -40.93 -5.03
C SER A 456 -25.61 -39.82 -6.09
N SER A 457 -26.21 -40.05 -7.27
CA SER A 457 -26.05 -39.18 -8.44
C SER A 457 -27.21 -38.19 -8.58
N LYS A 458 -27.04 -36.96 -8.08
CA LYS A 458 -27.77 -35.80 -8.62
C LYS A 458 -27.08 -35.33 -9.90
N SER A 459 -27.84 -34.87 -10.88
CA SER A 459 -27.35 -34.58 -12.24
C SER A 459 -26.58 -33.27 -12.30
N SER A 460 -25.26 -33.34 -12.51
CA SER A 460 -24.37 -32.17 -12.65
C SER A 460 -24.82 -31.12 -13.68
N SER A 461 -25.65 -31.51 -14.64
CA SER A 461 -26.20 -30.61 -15.67
C SER A 461 -27.19 -29.56 -15.16
N SER A 462 -27.83 -29.73 -14.00
CA SER A 462 -28.74 -28.71 -13.45
C SER A 462 -27.98 -27.61 -12.73
N GLU A 463 -26.99 -27.98 -11.90
CA GLU A 463 -26.12 -27.04 -11.17
C GLU A 463 -25.32 -26.13 -12.14
N ASP A 464 -24.81 -26.70 -13.23
CA ASP A 464 -24.16 -25.95 -14.32
C ASP A 464 -25.08 -24.87 -14.94
N ILE A 465 -26.38 -25.16 -15.09
CA ILE A 465 -27.34 -24.23 -15.71
C ILE A 465 -27.72 -23.10 -14.74
N GLU A 466 -27.87 -23.40 -13.45
CA GLU A 466 -28.11 -22.38 -12.41
C GLU A 466 -26.92 -21.42 -12.31
N GLN A 467 -25.67 -21.94 -12.29
CA GLN A 467 -24.46 -21.11 -12.27
C GLN A 467 -24.37 -20.17 -13.48
N ILE A 468 -24.60 -20.66 -14.71
CA ILE A 468 -24.60 -19.82 -15.91
C ILE A 468 -25.68 -18.73 -15.81
N THR A 469 -26.86 -19.08 -15.31
CA THR A 469 -27.98 -18.14 -15.14
C THR A 469 -27.66 -17.07 -14.10
N GLU A 470 -26.99 -17.40 -12.99
CA GLU A 470 -26.50 -16.42 -12.02
C GLU A 470 -25.45 -15.48 -12.61
N ILE A 471 -24.48 -16.02 -13.35
CA ILE A 471 -23.43 -15.23 -14.03
C ILE A 471 -24.07 -14.23 -15.01
N LEU A 472 -25.00 -14.67 -15.87
CA LEU A 472 -25.75 -13.82 -16.80
C LEU A 472 -26.63 -12.77 -16.11
N ASN A 473 -27.27 -13.12 -14.99
CA ASN A 473 -28.10 -12.22 -14.20
C ASN A 473 -27.31 -11.16 -13.43
N THR A 474 -26.00 -11.34 -13.30
CA THR A 474 -25.12 -10.46 -12.54
C THR A 474 -24.14 -9.65 -13.42
N PHE A 475 -24.11 -9.84 -14.73
CA PHE A 475 -23.47 -8.89 -15.67
C PHE A 475 -24.30 -7.61 -15.83
N GLY A 476 -23.62 -6.50 -16.14
CA GLY A 476 -24.22 -5.16 -16.28
C GLY A 476 -24.68 -4.51 -14.97
N LYS A 477 -24.59 -5.21 -13.84
CA LYS A 477 -24.84 -4.66 -12.50
C LYS A 477 -23.52 -4.22 -11.85
N THR A 478 -23.59 -3.25 -10.93
CA THR A 478 -22.47 -2.93 -10.03
C THR A 478 -21.96 -4.20 -9.35
N ASN A 479 -20.64 -4.28 -9.15
CA ASN A 479 -20.04 -5.47 -8.58
C ASN A 479 -20.55 -5.66 -7.14
N LYS A 480 -21.35 -6.71 -6.91
CA LYS A 480 -21.99 -7.00 -5.61
C LYS A 480 -20.99 -7.00 -4.44
N SER A 481 -19.76 -7.47 -4.69
CA SER A 481 -18.67 -7.42 -3.71
C SER A 481 -18.26 -5.99 -3.31
N ILE A 482 -18.25 -5.03 -4.26
CA ILE A 482 -17.93 -3.62 -3.97
C ILE A 482 -19.08 -2.95 -3.21
N THR A 483 -20.33 -3.20 -3.58
CA THR A 483 -21.49 -2.64 -2.84
C THR A 483 -21.56 -3.19 -1.42
N THR A 484 -21.39 -4.51 -1.24
CA THR A 484 -21.34 -5.14 0.08
C THR A 484 -20.19 -4.59 0.93
N TYR A 485 -18.99 -4.44 0.37
CA TYR A 485 -17.86 -3.82 1.06
C TYR A 485 -18.15 -2.38 1.51
N ILE A 486 -18.82 -1.56 0.69
CA ILE A 486 -19.21 -0.19 1.07
C ILE A 486 -20.25 -0.21 2.20
N ASP A 487 -21.27 -1.07 2.11
CA ASP A 487 -22.29 -1.21 3.16
C ASP A 487 -21.66 -1.65 4.50
N GLU A 488 -20.66 -2.52 4.45
CA GLU A 488 -19.90 -2.99 5.62
C GLU A 488 -19.00 -1.89 6.21
N LYS A 489 -18.40 -1.06 5.37
CA LYS A 489 -17.60 0.11 5.78
C LYS A 489 -18.45 1.11 6.56
N GLU A 490 -19.63 1.45 6.07
CA GLU A 490 -20.54 2.37 6.76
C GLU A 490 -21.11 1.77 8.07
N LYS A 491 -21.43 0.46 8.10
CA LYS A 491 -21.81 -0.23 9.35
C LYS A 491 -20.71 -0.18 10.41
N LEU A 492 -19.45 -0.37 10.01
CA LEU A 492 -18.32 -0.22 10.93
C LEU A 492 -18.23 1.22 11.45
N LYS A 493 -18.28 2.22 10.58
CA LYS A 493 -18.25 3.65 10.96
C LYS A 493 -19.36 4.00 11.97
N ALA A 494 -20.60 3.58 11.71
CA ALA A 494 -21.70 3.74 12.66
C ALA A 494 -21.45 3.05 14.01
N THR A 495 -20.83 1.86 13.99
CA THR A 495 -20.45 1.13 15.21
C THR A 495 -19.38 1.90 16.01
N LEU A 496 -18.36 2.45 15.35
CA LEU A 496 -17.31 3.24 16.01
C LEU A 496 -17.84 4.56 16.59
N LEU A 497 -18.74 5.25 15.89
CA LEU A 497 -19.42 6.44 16.40
C LEU A 497 -20.22 6.16 17.68
N SER A 498 -20.90 5.00 17.77
CA SER A 498 -21.60 4.61 19.01
C SER A 498 -20.66 4.30 20.20
N LEU A 499 -19.36 4.12 19.94
CA LEU A 499 -18.30 4.01 20.96
C LEU A 499 -17.65 5.37 21.28
N ASN A 500 -18.25 6.48 20.83
CA ASN A 500 -17.73 7.85 20.93
C ASN A 500 -16.39 8.06 20.19
N PHE A 501 -16.01 7.17 19.27
CA PHE A 501 -14.82 7.31 18.45
C PHE A 501 -15.14 8.02 17.13
N HIS A 502 -14.64 9.24 16.98
CA HIS A 502 -14.92 10.14 15.86
C HIS A 502 -13.84 10.12 14.77
N GLY A 503 -13.04 9.05 14.69
CA GLY A 503 -11.97 8.91 13.71
C GLY A 503 -12.48 8.77 12.27
N LEU A 504 -11.88 9.54 11.36
CA LEU A 504 -12.14 9.54 9.92
C LEU A 504 -11.16 8.61 9.19
N LEU A 505 -11.58 7.99 8.08
CA LEU A 505 -10.71 7.10 7.29
C LEU A 505 -9.88 7.86 6.25
N TYR A 506 -8.58 7.56 6.17
CA TYR A 506 -7.71 8.11 5.13
C TYR A 506 -8.11 7.70 3.71
N SER A 507 -8.65 6.48 3.53
CA SER A 507 -9.13 5.98 2.25
C SER A 507 -10.31 6.77 1.65
N GLU A 508 -10.98 7.59 2.47
CA GLU A 508 -12.11 8.45 2.06
C GLU A 508 -11.68 9.90 1.73
N LYS A 509 -10.40 10.27 1.95
CA LYS A 509 -9.92 11.61 1.58
C LYS A 509 -9.93 11.81 0.05
N ASN A 510 -10.39 12.98 -0.37
CA ASN A 510 -10.33 13.43 -1.76
C ASN A 510 -8.91 13.81 -2.22
N SER A 511 -8.01 14.12 -1.28
CA SER A 511 -6.61 14.48 -1.53
C SER A 511 -5.67 13.60 -0.69
N LEU A 512 -4.53 13.23 -1.28
CA LEU A 512 -3.45 12.55 -0.55
C LEU A 512 -2.85 13.52 0.47
N SER A 513 -2.69 13.08 1.72
CA SER A 513 -2.16 13.94 2.79
C SER A 513 -0.64 14.09 2.74
N THR A 514 0.06 13.04 2.31
CA THR A 514 1.41 13.19 1.76
C THR A 514 1.27 13.58 0.30
N LYS A 515 1.94 14.67 -0.12
CA LYS A 515 2.15 14.98 -1.54
C LYS A 515 3.16 13.98 -2.10
N ILE A 516 2.72 12.76 -2.36
CA ILE A 516 3.49 11.79 -3.13
C ILE A 516 3.49 12.33 -4.56
N ILE A 517 4.57 13.04 -4.89
CA ILE A 517 4.83 13.47 -6.26
C ILE A 517 5.08 12.21 -7.07
N ASP A 518 4.57 12.15 -8.30
CA ASP A 518 4.65 11.01 -9.22
C ASP A 518 6.12 10.58 -9.49
N TYR A 519 6.76 9.88 -8.54
CA TYR A 519 8.17 9.49 -8.54
C TYR A 519 8.51 8.69 -9.81
N PHE A 520 7.55 7.88 -10.26
CA PHE A 520 7.65 7.00 -11.42
C PHE A 520 6.90 7.56 -12.64
N SER A 521 6.67 8.87 -12.68
CA SER A 521 6.15 9.53 -13.88
C SER A 521 7.14 9.39 -15.02
N SER A 522 6.68 8.84 -16.15
CA SER A 522 7.40 8.82 -17.42
C SER A 522 7.42 10.19 -18.12
N ASN A 523 6.96 11.25 -17.44
CA ASN A 523 6.98 12.62 -17.93
C ASN A 523 8.31 13.30 -17.57
N GLU A 524 9.19 13.43 -18.57
CA GLU A 524 10.51 14.07 -18.43
C GLU A 524 10.45 15.47 -17.80
N LYS A 525 9.40 16.26 -18.08
CA LYS A 525 9.24 17.61 -17.49
C LYS A 525 8.94 17.54 -15.99
N ILE A 526 8.12 16.58 -15.56
CA ILE A 526 7.85 16.35 -14.13
C ILE A 526 9.14 15.90 -13.44
N GLN A 527 9.86 14.94 -14.00
CA GLN A 527 11.13 14.45 -13.46
C GLN A 527 12.20 15.56 -13.37
N TYR A 528 12.33 16.38 -14.40
CA TYR A 528 13.23 17.54 -14.42
C TYR A 528 12.85 18.56 -13.34
N ASN A 529 11.58 18.93 -13.23
CA ASN A 529 11.10 19.85 -12.20
C ASN A 529 11.35 19.32 -10.78
N VAL A 530 11.18 18.02 -10.55
CA VAL A 530 11.48 17.36 -9.26
C VAL A 530 12.98 17.41 -8.93
N ARG A 531 13.84 17.10 -9.90
CA ARG A 531 15.31 17.17 -9.74
C ARG A 531 15.77 18.59 -9.44
N ASN A 532 15.34 19.58 -10.23
CA ASN A 532 15.67 20.98 -10.02
C ASN A 532 15.20 21.49 -8.66
N LYS A 533 13.96 21.16 -8.26
CA LYS A 533 13.42 21.56 -6.96
C LYS A 533 14.21 20.93 -5.80
N ARG A 534 14.63 19.68 -5.95
CA ARG A 534 15.51 18.99 -5.00
C ARG A 534 16.86 19.69 -4.90
N GLU A 535 17.52 19.97 -6.01
CA GLU A 535 18.84 20.64 -6.04
C GLU A 535 18.80 22.07 -5.47
N GLN A 536 17.66 22.75 -5.57
CA GLN A 536 17.41 24.06 -4.94
C GLN A 536 16.98 23.96 -3.47
N SER A 537 16.59 22.78 -2.99
CA SER A 537 16.10 22.60 -1.61
C SER A 537 17.24 22.48 -0.60
N LEU A 538 17.02 23.04 0.59
CA LEU A 538 17.96 22.94 1.71
C LEU A 538 18.22 21.47 2.06
N LEU A 539 19.47 21.15 2.34
CA LEU A 539 19.89 19.83 2.82
C LEU A 539 19.14 19.47 4.11
N HIS A 540 18.49 18.31 4.13
CA HIS A 540 17.78 17.77 5.28
C HIS A 540 18.47 16.48 5.71
N LEU A 541 19.17 16.53 6.84
CA LEU A 541 19.80 15.36 7.45
C LEU A 541 18.75 14.55 8.22
N ILE A 542 18.64 13.26 7.92
CA ILE A 542 17.79 12.31 8.64
C ILE A 542 18.70 11.29 9.34
N VAL A 543 18.61 11.23 10.66
CA VAL A 543 19.43 10.36 11.52
C VAL A 543 18.58 9.17 12.00
N PHE A 544 19.02 7.95 11.66
CA PHE A 544 18.41 6.71 12.13
C PHE A 544 19.12 6.21 13.38
N VAL A 545 18.39 5.90 14.46
CA VAL A 545 18.94 5.44 15.74
C VAL A 545 18.27 4.15 16.20
N HIS A 546 19.06 3.06 16.24
CA HIS A 546 18.58 1.71 16.52
C HIS A 546 18.26 1.43 18.01
N GLY A 547 17.62 0.30 18.26
CA GLY A 547 17.26 -0.19 19.59
C GLY A 547 18.37 -0.94 20.34
N LEU A 548 18.02 -1.49 21.50
CA LEU A 548 18.88 -2.42 22.27
C LEU A 548 19.11 -3.71 21.44
N GLU A 549 20.36 -4.17 21.35
CA GLU A 549 20.78 -5.27 20.46
C GLU A 549 20.54 -5.03 18.94
N GLY A 550 20.09 -3.83 18.53
CA GLY A 550 19.82 -3.48 17.13
C GLY A 550 21.05 -3.02 16.35
N SER A 551 20.86 -2.77 15.05
CA SER A 551 21.89 -2.34 14.10
C SER A 551 21.48 -1.09 13.30
N SER A 552 22.45 -0.44 12.67
CA SER A 552 22.26 0.69 11.75
C SER A 552 21.40 0.36 10.51
N LEU A 553 21.19 -0.93 10.20
CA LEU A 553 20.37 -1.41 9.09
C LEU A 553 18.87 -1.50 9.43
N ASP A 554 18.51 -1.63 10.72
CA ASP A 554 17.14 -1.92 11.18
C ASP A 554 16.08 -0.93 10.64
N LEU A 555 16.49 0.32 10.35
CA LEU A 555 15.60 1.39 9.90
C LEU A 555 15.71 1.69 8.39
N GLN A 556 16.33 0.83 7.58
CA GLN A 556 16.53 1.09 6.14
C GLN A 556 15.21 1.25 5.36
N GLY A 557 14.14 0.54 5.74
CA GLY A 557 12.81 0.73 5.13
C GLY A 557 12.29 2.17 5.23
N TYR A 558 12.58 2.87 6.34
CA TYR A 558 12.17 4.27 6.52
C TYR A 558 12.90 5.22 5.56
N MET A 559 14.21 5.04 5.32
CA MET A 559 14.95 5.79 4.31
C MET A 559 14.30 5.69 2.93
N ASN A 560 13.93 4.47 2.56
CA ASN A 560 13.32 4.12 1.28
C ASN A 560 11.99 4.84 1.09
N PHE A 561 11.03 4.66 2.02
CA PHE A 561 9.69 5.25 1.85
C PHE A 561 9.62 6.76 2.08
N ILE A 562 10.51 7.35 2.89
CA ILE A 562 10.64 8.81 3.00
C ILE A 562 11.14 9.39 1.67
N THR A 563 12.15 8.76 1.04
CA THR A 563 12.67 9.17 -0.27
C THR A 563 11.61 9.06 -1.37
N LEU A 564 10.80 8.00 -1.36
CA LEU A 564 9.72 7.79 -2.34
C LEU A 564 8.56 8.79 -2.15
N SER A 565 8.21 9.11 -0.90
CA SER A 565 7.14 10.07 -0.58
C SER A 565 7.49 11.51 -0.95
N ASN A 566 8.78 11.87 -0.83
CA ASN A 566 9.27 13.24 -0.93
C ASN A 566 10.46 13.36 -1.91
N PRO A 567 10.30 13.01 -3.21
CA PRO A 567 11.42 12.96 -4.16
C PRO A 567 12.03 14.32 -4.50
N ASP A 568 11.31 15.40 -4.20
CA ASP A 568 11.70 16.80 -4.38
C ASP A 568 12.47 17.38 -3.18
N CYS A 569 12.76 16.58 -2.15
CA CYS A 569 13.52 16.98 -0.97
C CYS A 569 14.97 16.46 -1.02
N ASN A 570 15.93 17.30 -0.62
CA ASN A 570 17.35 16.99 -0.61
C ASN A 570 17.77 16.29 0.70
N TYR A 571 17.55 14.98 0.78
CA TYR A 571 17.93 14.19 1.95
C TYR A 571 19.38 13.69 1.93
N GLN A 572 20.04 13.83 3.08
CA GLN A 572 21.18 13.01 3.49
C GLN A 572 20.72 12.11 4.65
N PHE A 573 21.20 10.87 4.67
CA PHE A 573 20.84 9.89 5.68
C PHE A 573 22.07 9.46 6.46
N LEU A 574 22.00 9.52 7.79
CA LEU A 574 23.00 8.98 8.71
C LEU A 574 22.38 7.78 9.43
N HIS A 575 22.92 6.60 9.17
CA HIS A 575 22.57 5.39 9.90
C HIS A 575 23.54 5.27 11.09
N SER A 576 23.09 5.60 12.30
CA SER A 576 23.92 5.66 13.52
C SER A 576 24.57 4.31 13.80
N GLN A 577 25.91 4.27 13.86
CA GLN A 577 26.70 3.07 14.17
C GLN A 577 27.43 3.16 15.52
N CYS A 578 27.55 4.37 16.09
CA CYS A 578 28.35 4.64 17.29
C CYS A 578 28.05 3.75 18.51
N ASN A 579 26.83 3.19 18.59
CA ASN A 579 26.30 2.44 19.73
C ASN A 579 25.96 0.96 19.46
N GLU A 580 26.10 0.41 18.24
CA GLU A 580 25.69 -0.98 17.91
C GLU A 580 26.25 -2.02 18.90
N SER A 581 27.57 -2.01 19.10
CA SER A 581 28.28 -2.88 20.04
C SER A 581 28.27 -2.41 21.50
N LYS A 582 27.54 -1.33 21.81
CA LYS A 582 27.58 -0.61 23.09
C LYS A 582 26.21 -0.35 23.73
N THR A 583 25.14 -0.96 23.21
CA THR A 583 23.75 -0.75 23.70
C THR A 583 23.52 -1.09 25.18
N TRP A 584 24.48 -1.78 25.82
CA TRP A 584 24.51 -2.14 27.24
C TRP A 584 25.06 -1.06 28.18
N LEU A 585 25.67 0.01 27.64
CA LEU A 585 26.13 1.18 28.41
C LEU A 585 24.96 1.93 29.07
N ASP A 586 25.28 2.90 29.92
CA ASP A 586 24.30 3.88 30.37
C ASP A 586 23.82 4.78 29.21
N ILE A 587 22.59 5.28 29.31
CA ILE A 587 21.93 6.01 28.22
C ILE A 587 22.57 7.39 27.99
N GLU A 588 23.21 7.99 29.01
CA GLU A 588 23.90 9.27 28.91
C GLU A 588 25.16 9.16 28.03
N SER A 589 26.00 8.16 28.28
CA SER A 589 27.14 7.79 27.44
C SER A 589 26.71 7.52 25.99
N MET A 590 25.59 6.83 25.76
CA MET A 590 25.07 6.58 24.41
C MET A 590 24.58 7.86 23.72
N GLY A 591 23.97 8.80 24.45
CA GLY A 591 23.58 10.11 23.94
C GLY A 591 24.78 10.97 23.52
N LYS A 592 25.87 10.92 24.28
CA LYS A 592 27.17 11.52 23.89
C LYS A 592 27.79 10.81 22.69
N ASN A 593 27.67 9.48 22.64
CA ASN A 593 27.83 8.61 21.47
C ASN A 593 27.32 9.28 20.18
N LEU A 594 26.01 9.49 20.18
CA LEU A 594 25.25 9.99 19.04
C LEU A 594 25.58 11.44 18.68
N LEU A 595 25.76 12.33 19.67
CA LEU A 595 26.11 13.74 19.39
C LEU A 595 27.42 13.85 18.60
N ASN A 596 28.44 13.11 19.01
CA ASN A 596 29.75 13.14 18.36
C ASN A 596 29.65 12.64 16.91
N GLU A 597 28.96 11.52 16.67
CA GLU A 597 28.78 10.95 15.32
C GLU A 597 28.04 11.93 14.37
N ILE A 598 27.02 12.63 14.86
CA ILE A 598 26.29 13.65 14.09
C ILE A 598 27.19 14.85 13.75
N ILE A 599 27.99 15.32 14.71
CA ILE A 599 28.91 16.45 14.49
C ILE A 599 29.97 16.06 13.45
N GLU A 600 30.59 14.89 13.61
CA GLU A 600 31.56 14.37 12.64
C GLU A 600 30.95 14.23 11.23
N GLU A 601 29.69 13.82 11.12
CA GLU A 601 29.01 13.71 9.82
C GLU A 601 28.72 15.07 9.18
N ILE A 602 28.30 16.06 9.98
CA ILE A 602 28.09 17.44 9.50
C ILE A 602 29.43 18.09 9.06
N ASP A 603 30.51 17.84 9.79
CA ASP A 603 31.84 18.39 9.46
C ASP A 603 32.44 17.73 8.20
N LYS A 604 32.17 16.44 7.95
CA LYS A 604 32.60 15.73 6.73
C LYS A 604 32.00 16.31 5.45
N THR A 605 30.72 16.71 5.44
CA THR A 605 30.01 17.06 4.20
C THR A 605 30.24 18.48 3.71
N LYS A 606 30.85 19.37 4.51
CA LYS A 606 31.09 20.80 4.22
C LYS A 606 29.82 21.66 4.02
N THR A 607 28.65 21.06 3.81
CA THR A 607 27.36 21.73 3.71
C THR A 607 26.55 21.51 4.98
N LYS A 608 26.36 22.56 5.78
CA LYS A 608 25.50 22.48 6.97
C LYS A 608 24.06 22.16 6.58
N PRO A 609 23.38 21.23 7.27
CA PRO A 609 21.98 20.94 7.02
C PRO A 609 21.11 22.17 7.36
N GLY A 610 20.06 22.40 6.56
CA GLY A 610 18.99 23.35 6.89
C GLY A 610 17.91 22.75 7.78
N LYS A 611 17.82 21.41 7.85
CA LYS A 611 16.94 20.66 8.74
C LYS A 611 17.63 19.39 9.24
N ILE A 612 17.34 18.99 10.48
CA ILE A 612 17.74 17.72 11.07
C ILE A 612 16.48 17.03 11.61
N SER A 613 16.24 15.79 11.18
CA SER A 613 15.19 14.92 11.70
C SER A 613 15.76 13.61 12.20
N PHE A 614 15.03 12.95 13.09
CA PHE A 614 15.40 11.67 13.67
C PHE A 614 14.29 10.65 13.46
N VAL A 615 14.69 9.41 13.19
CA VAL A 615 13.82 8.23 13.24
C VAL A 615 14.50 7.23 14.15
N ALA A 616 13.80 6.73 15.17
CA ALA A 616 14.40 5.83 16.14
C ALA A 616 13.45 4.74 16.60
N HIS A 617 14.03 3.61 17.00
CA HIS A 617 13.31 2.46 17.54
C HIS A 617 13.72 2.18 18.97
N SER A 618 12.74 1.80 19.81
CA SER A 618 12.96 1.30 21.16
C SER A 618 13.88 2.24 21.97
N LEU A 619 14.99 1.74 22.50
CA LEU A 619 16.01 2.50 23.24
C LEU A 619 16.51 3.76 22.50
N GLY A 620 16.57 3.76 21.16
CA GLY A 620 17.08 4.87 20.35
C GLY A 620 16.38 6.21 20.59
N GLY A 621 15.06 6.20 20.86
CA GLY A 621 14.31 7.41 21.20
C GLY A 621 14.74 8.06 22.52
N LEU A 622 15.26 7.27 23.45
CA LEU A 622 15.80 7.77 24.73
C LEU A 622 17.25 8.21 24.57
N ILE A 623 18.03 7.55 23.71
CA ILE A 623 19.40 7.98 23.34
C ILE A 623 19.34 9.39 22.73
N ILE A 624 18.41 9.65 21.79
CA ILE A 624 18.18 10.98 21.23
C ILE A 624 17.80 11.99 22.32
N ARG A 625 16.85 11.66 23.20
CA ARG A 625 16.49 12.57 24.31
C ARG A 625 17.67 12.85 25.23
N SER A 626 18.53 11.87 25.49
CA SER A 626 19.69 12.02 26.37
C SER A 626 20.81 12.85 25.76
N MET A 627 20.90 12.88 24.42
CA MET A 627 21.79 13.77 23.67
C MET A 627 21.63 15.24 24.10
N PHE A 628 20.40 15.66 24.47
CA PHE A 628 20.10 17.04 24.90
C PHE A 628 20.66 17.42 26.28
N ASN A 629 21.17 16.45 27.05
CA ASN A 629 21.88 16.74 28.30
C ASN A 629 23.38 17.00 28.06
N VAL A 630 23.89 16.73 26.85
CA VAL A 630 25.31 16.83 26.51
C VAL A 630 25.64 18.26 26.08
N SER A 631 26.70 18.83 26.66
CA SER A 631 27.22 20.13 26.22
C SER A 631 27.55 20.11 24.72
N HIS A 632 27.33 21.25 24.05
CA HIS A 632 27.41 21.46 22.59
C HIS A 632 26.17 21.06 21.77
N VAL A 633 25.15 20.37 22.32
CA VAL A 633 23.91 20.07 21.58
C VAL A 633 23.18 21.33 21.05
N GLU A 634 23.42 22.49 21.65
CA GLU A 634 22.90 23.81 21.22
C GLU A 634 23.11 24.09 19.73
N ILE A 635 24.20 23.59 19.13
CA ILE A 635 24.50 23.82 17.70
C ILE A 635 23.50 23.14 16.75
N LEU A 636 22.82 22.09 17.21
CA LEU A 636 21.84 21.35 16.41
C LEU A 636 20.44 21.97 16.52
N LYS A 637 20.11 22.58 17.68
CA LYS A 637 18.75 23.07 18.00
C LYS A 637 18.10 23.94 16.92
N PRO A 638 18.78 24.90 16.27
CA PRO A 638 18.17 25.74 15.23
C PRO A 638 17.67 24.99 13.99
N TYR A 639 18.09 23.73 13.81
CA TYR A 639 17.79 22.92 12.62
C TYR A 639 16.79 21.79 12.92
N LEU A 640 16.40 21.56 14.18
CA LEU A 640 15.58 20.41 14.56
C LEU A 640 14.16 20.53 14.00
N HIS A 641 13.73 19.53 13.23
CA HIS A 641 12.47 19.56 12.50
C HIS A 641 11.49 18.48 12.96
N THR A 642 11.86 17.20 12.86
CA THR A 642 10.95 16.08 13.18
C THR A 642 11.66 14.98 13.95
N ILE A 643 11.07 14.53 15.04
CA ILE A 643 11.46 13.30 15.74
C ILE A 643 10.34 12.26 15.61
N LEU A 644 10.69 11.07 15.11
CA LEU A 644 9.81 9.91 15.02
C LEU A 644 10.38 8.79 15.91
N THR A 645 9.59 8.31 16.87
CA THR A 645 9.99 7.22 17.76
C THR A 645 9.01 6.04 17.69
N LEU A 646 9.57 4.84 17.52
CA LEU A 646 8.86 3.59 17.30
C LEU A 646 9.01 2.70 18.53
N ASN A 647 7.92 2.48 19.28
CA ASN A 647 7.92 1.67 20.50
C ASN A 647 9.01 2.09 21.53
N SER A 648 9.34 3.39 21.60
CA SER A 648 10.37 3.90 22.52
C SER A 648 9.82 4.09 23.93
N PRO A 649 10.39 3.49 24.98
CA PRO A 649 9.87 3.53 26.35
C PRO A 649 10.09 4.90 27.04
N HIS A 650 9.48 5.98 26.54
CA HIS A 650 9.74 7.36 26.97
C HIS A 650 9.50 7.59 28.48
N CYS A 651 8.58 6.82 29.07
CA CYS A 651 8.24 6.87 30.49
C CYS A 651 8.87 5.74 31.32
N GLY A 652 9.73 4.90 30.71
CA GLY A 652 10.28 3.69 31.31
C GLY A 652 9.35 2.48 31.22
N LEU A 653 9.74 1.38 31.88
CA LEU A 653 9.13 0.04 31.76
C LEU A 653 8.32 -0.40 33.00
N MET A 654 7.77 0.56 33.74
CA MET A 654 7.18 0.31 35.07
C MET A 654 5.88 -0.51 35.05
N TYR A 655 5.02 -0.29 34.06
CA TYR A 655 3.67 -0.86 33.97
C TYR A 655 3.51 -1.83 32.78
N MET A 656 4.48 -2.75 32.61
CA MET A 656 4.35 -3.89 31.69
C MET A 656 3.27 -4.88 32.17
N ASP A 657 2.60 -5.58 31.26
CA ASP A 657 1.64 -6.63 31.63
C ASP A 657 2.37 -7.79 32.33
N LYS A 658 1.87 -8.15 33.52
CA LYS A 658 2.43 -9.19 34.39
C LYS A 658 2.21 -10.61 33.85
N LYS A 659 1.45 -10.79 32.77
CA LYS A 659 1.09 -12.10 32.20
C LYS A 659 2.11 -12.68 31.22
N THR A 660 3.13 -11.94 30.80
CA THR A 660 4.09 -12.40 29.79
C THR A 660 5.18 -13.30 30.39
N SER A 661 5.46 -14.45 29.75
CA SER A 661 6.56 -15.37 30.11
C SER A 661 7.95 -14.73 30.03
N LEU A 662 8.06 -13.64 29.27
CA LEU A 662 9.23 -12.76 29.13
C LEU A 662 9.85 -12.30 30.44
N GLY A 663 9.06 -12.15 31.52
CA GLY A 663 9.55 -11.65 32.81
C GLY A 663 10.81 -12.37 33.31
N ILE A 664 10.95 -13.68 33.05
CA ILE A 664 12.11 -14.49 33.48
C ILE A 664 13.38 -14.17 32.66
N ASN A 665 13.25 -13.90 31.36
CA ASN A 665 14.40 -13.55 30.51
C ASN A 665 14.83 -12.10 30.71
N ILE A 666 13.86 -11.19 30.84
CA ILE A 666 14.14 -9.79 31.16
C ILE A 666 14.80 -9.70 32.57
N ILE A 667 14.41 -10.53 33.55
CA ILE A 667 15.11 -10.67 34.84
C ILE A 667 16.59 -11.11 34.70
N ARG A 668 16.94 -11.89 33.67
CA ARG A 668 18.35 -12.27 33.41
C ARG A 668 19.13 -11.11 32.81
N TRP A 669 18.57 -10.41 31.81
CA TRP A 669 19.19 -9.20 31.22
C TRP A 669 19.31 -8.03 32.22
N TRP A 670 18.34 -7.87 33.12
CA TRP A 670 18.35 -6.87 34.20
C TRP A 670 19.56 -6.94 35.14
N LYS A 671 20.27 -8.07 35.21
CA LYS A 671 21.46 -8.22 36.06
C LYS A 671 22.78 -7.81 35.40
N GLN A 672 22.76 -7.41 34.11
CA GLN A 672 23.98 -7.21 33.31
C GLN A 672 24.00 -5.91 32.49
N SER A 673 22.96 -5.07 32.58
CA SER A 673 22.76 -3.88 31.73
C SER A 673 22.45 -2.64 32.56
N MET A 674 23.21 -1.55 32.35
CA MET A 674 22.93 -0.27 33.00
C MET A 674 21.72 0.42 32.35
N SER A 675 21.60 0.40 31.03
CA SER A 675 20.45 0.95 30.30
C SER A 675 19.12 0.33 30.73
N LEU A 676 19.05 -0.99 30.95
CA LEU A 676 17.84 -1.65 31.47
C LEU A 676 17.54 -1.30 32.95
N TYR A 677 18.57 -1.04 33.75
CA TYR A 677 18.42 -0.63 35.15
C TYR A 677 17.83 0.79 35.24
N GLN A 678 18.30 1.69 34.38
CA GLN A 678 17.74 3.03 34.18
C GLN A 678 16.30 2.97 33.65
N LEU A 679 16.02 2.17 32.60
CA LEU A 679 14.68 1.98 32.02
C LEU A 679 13.62 1.49 33.01
N THR A 680 14.03 0.81 34.08
CA THR A 680 13.13 0.31 35.14
C THR A 680 13.05 1.22 36.37
N LEU A 681 13.68 2.40 36.32
CA LEU A 681 13.79 3.39 37.42
C LEU A 681 14.40 2.78 38.70
N ARG A 682 15.32 1.80 38.53
CA ARG A 682 15.99 1.10 39.64
C ARG A 682 17.40 1.59 39.91
N ASP A 683 17.95 2.41 39.02
CA ASP A 683 19.26 3.06 39.11
C ASP A 683 19.41 4.00 40.32
N HIS A 684 18.32 4.34 41.00
CA HIS A 684 18.35 5.04 42.27
C HIS A 684 17.24 4.59 43.24
N THR A 685 17.45 4.73 44.55
CA THR A 685 16.49 4.33 45.61
C THR A 685 15.26 5.23 45.67
N ASN A 686 15.47 6.55 45.60
CA ASN A 686 14.40 7.53 45.31
C ASN A 686 14.14 7.54 43.79
N PRO A 687 12.94 7.20 43.30
CA PRO A 687 12.67 7.14 41.87
C PRO A 687 12.66 8.52 41.19
N ARG A 688 12.50 9.63 41.93
CA ARG A 688 12.68 10.99 41.37
C ARG A 688 14.13 11.37 41.10
N GLU A 689 15.08 10.56 41.58
CA GLU A 689 16.50 10.72 41.27
C GLU A 689 16.97 9.76 40.18
N SER A 690 16.09 8.89 39.68
CA SER A 690 16.37 7.99 38.56
C SER A 690 16.67 8.76 37.26
N PHE A 691 17.44 8.13 36.38
CA PHE A 691 17.78 8.69 35.09
C PHE A 691 16.55 9.02 34.24
N ILE A 692 15.53 8.15 34.18
CA ILE A 692 14.32 8.38 33.38
C ILE A 692 13.52 9.58 33.93
N TYR A 693 13.47 9.77 35.25
CA TYR A 693 12.85 10.95 35.83
C TYR A 693 13.61 12.22 35.46
N LYS A 694 14.94 12.23 35.64
CA LYS A 694 15.80 13.38 35.25
C LYS A 694 15.70 13.68 33.76
N LEU A 695 15.63 12.66 32.91
CA LEU A 695 15.41 12.80 31.47
C LEU A 695 14.02 13.34 31.11
N SER A 696 13.00 13.13 31.96
CA SER A 696 11.65 13.71 31.74
C SER A 696 11.61 15.22 31.95
N LEU A 697 12.53 15.77 32.75
CA LEU A 697 12.65 17.20 33.03
C LEU A 697 13.35 17.98 31.90
N ASN A 698 13.91 17.30 30.89
CA ASN A 698 14.61 17.97 29.80
C ASN A 698 13.65 18.42 28.68
N SER A 699 13.97 19.53 28.03
CA SER A 699 13.18 20.14 26.96
C SER A 699 13.41 19.51 25.58
N ALA A 700 13.97 18.29 25.50
CA ALA A 700 14.40 17.68 24.23
C ALA A 700 13.31 17.68 23.15
N LEU A 701 12.07 17.33 23.52
CA LEU A 701 10.95 17.23 22.58
C LEU A 701 10.42 18.61 22.13
N SER A 702 10.61 19.67 22.91
CA SER A 702 10.12 21.02 22.58
C SER A 702 10.96 21.70 21.49
N TYR A 703 12.17 21.22 21.22
CA TYR A 703 13.01 21.76 20.15
C TYR A 703 12.61 21.27 18.76
N PHE A 704 11.78 20.23 18.65
CA PHE A 704 11.28 19.75 17.37
C PHE A 704 10.01 20.48 16.95
N ARG A 705 9.84 20.71 15.65
CA ARG A 705 8.57 21.19 15.08
C ARG A 705 7.49 20.11 15.09
N ASN A 706 7.87 18.85 14.85
CA ASN A 706 6.95 17.71 14.87
C ASN A 706 7.51 16.59 15.77
N VAL A 707 6.69 16.11 16.71
CA VAL A 707 6.96 14.95 17.56
C VAL A 707 5.97 13.86 17.17
N LEU A 708 6.47 12.75 16.61
CA LEU A 708 5.68 11.62 16.15
C LEU A 708 5.98 10.41 17.05
N LEU A 709 5.02 10.02 17.88
CA LEU A 709 5.15 8.90 18.81
C LEU A 709 4.36 7.70 18.28
N VAL A 710 4.97 6.53 18.15
CA VAL A 710 4.31 5.30 17.70
C VAL A 710 4.35 4.24 18.81
N GLY A 711 3.21 3.59 19.07
CA GLY A 711 3.10 2.52 20.07
C GLY A 711 2.10 1.43 19.66
N ASP A 712 2.52 0.17 19.76
CA ASP A 712 1.67 -1.01 19.53
C ASP A 712 1.11 -1.55 20.86
N TYR A 713 -0.21 -1.64 21.00
CA TYR A 713 -0.83 -2.19 22.23
C TYR A 713 -0.61 -3.71 22.40
N ASN A 714 -0.07 -4.39 21.37
CA ASN A 714 0.33 -5.79 21.44
C ASN A 714 1.84 -5.97 21.73
N ASP A 715 2.61 -4.88 21.88
CA ASP A 715 4.03 -4.93 22.27
C ASP A 715 4.18 -5.46 23.71
N ASN A 716 4.90 -6.57 23.86
CA ASN A 716 5.15 -7.23 25.13
C ASN A 716 6.44 -6.75 25.83
N PHE A 717 7.26 -5.92 25.16
CA PHE A 717 8.50 -5.35 25.65
C PHE A 717 8.33 -3.92 26.15
N VAL A 718 7.58 -3.09 25.42
CA VAL A 718 7.35 -1.69 25.77
C VAL A 718 5.86 -1.43 25.88
N PRO A 719 5.34 -1.00 27.05
CA PRO A 719 3.94 -0.60 27.17
C PRO A 719 3.65 0.54 26.19
N ALA A 720 2.66 0.38 25.30
CA ALA A 720 2.29 1.43 24.36
C ALA A 720 2.02 2.78 25.03
N THR A 721 1.48 2.79 26.24
CA THR A 721 1.29 4.01 27.04
C THR A 721 2.60 4.70 27.43
N SER A 722 3.70 3.97 27.59
CA SER A 722 5.05 4.55 27.76
C SER A 722 5.55 5.16 26.46
N SER A 723 5.31 4.51 25.31
CA SER A 723 5.66 5.00 23.97
C SER A 723 4.89 6.25 23.56
N LEU A 724 3.60 6.29 23.88
CA LEU A 724 2.66 7.35 23.51
C LEU A 724 2.61 8.50 24.55
N VAL A 725 3.37 8.41 25.65
CA VAL A 725 3.38 9.36 26.78
C VAL A 725 1.95 9.53 27.35
N GLU A 726 1.42 8.42 27.86
CA GLU A 726 0.06 8.27 28.37
C GLU A 726 0.02 7.53 29.71
N THR A 727 -0.98 7.87 30.52
CA THR A 727 -1.29 7.15 31.75
C THR A 727 -2.10 5.88 31.46
N CYS A 728 -1.73 4.75 32.07
CA CYS A 728 -2.57 3.54 32.07
C CYS A 728 -3.48 3.47 33.30
N VAL A 729 -4.38 2.49 33.33
CA VAL A 729 -5.34 2.29 34.44
C VAL A 729 -4.61 1.87 35.72
N GLU A 730 -3.54 1.09 35.57
CA GLU A 730 -2.67 0.60 36.62
C GLU A 730 -1.92 1.77 37.25
N SER A 731 -1.32 2.64 36.43
CA SER A 731 -0.64 3.84 36.91
C SER A 731 -1.58 4.85 37.53
N LYS A 732 -2.87 4.93 37.12
CA LYS A 732 -3.87 5.80 37.80
C LYS A 732 -4.31 5.26 39.17
N LYS A 733 -4.18 3.95 39.43
CA LYS A 733 -4.54 3.31 40.72
C LYS A 733 -3.38 3.18 41.70
N ASP A 734 -2.15 3.34 41.24
CA ASP A 734 -0.95 3.19 42.04
C ASP A 734 -0.69 4.45 42.89
N ASN A 735 -1.06 4.38 44.17
CA ASN A 735 -0.83 5.46 45.14
C ASN A 735 0.56 5.38 45.82
N SER A 736 1.48 4.53 45.34
CA SER A 736 2.86 4.54 45.83
C SER A 736 3.65 5.73 45.29
N ILE A 737 4.77 6.06 45.94
CA ILE A 737 5.74 7.07 45.45
C ILE A 737 6.10 6.79 43.99
N MET A 738 6.30 5.52 43.63
CA MET A 738 6.62 5.10 42.26
C MET A 738 5.51 5.47 41.26
N GLY A 739 4.24 5.24 41.62
CA GLY A 739 3.10 5.62 40.79
C GLY A 739 2.96 7.12 40.61
N TYR A 740 3.20 7.93 41.65
CA TYR A 740 3.28 9.39 41.51
C TYR A 740 4.42 9.79 40.57
N THR A 741 5.62 9.24 40.75
CA THR A 741 6.79 9.53 39.91
C THR A 741 6.58 9.19 38.44
N TYR A 742 5.93 8.07 38.12
CA TYR A 742 5.59 7.72 36.73
C TYR A 742 4.59 8.69 36.09
N ARG A 743 3.58 9.16 36.87
CA ARG A 743 2.62 10.18 36.39
C ARG A 743 3.29 11.53 36.19
N GLU A 744 4.21 11.91 37.08
CA GLU A 744 5.03 13.12 36.95
C GLU A 744 5.90 13.08 35.67
N ILE A 745 6.51 11.93 35.34
CA ILE A 745 7.28 11.77 34.08
C ILE A 745 6.43 12.05 32.84
N ILE A 746 5.21 11.50 32.79
CA ILE A 746 4.25 11.75 31.70
C ILE A 746 3.89 13.23 31.64
N GLN A 747 3.62 13.85 32.80
CA GLN A 747 3.23 15.25 32.89
C GLN A 747 4.37 16.19 32.46
N ASN A 748 5.61 15.92 32.88
CA ASN A 748 6.79 16.69 32.46
C ASN A 748 6.96 16.68 30.93
N LEU A 749 6.80 15.50 30.31
CA LEU A 749 6.92 15.35 28.85
C LEU A 749 5.79 16.04 28.09
N ASN A 750 4.54 15.90 28.54
CA ASN A 750 3.40 16.57 27.93
C ASN A 750 3.48 18.10 28.09
N ASN A 751 3.93 18.59 29.26
CA ASN A 751 4.17 20.01 29.49
C ASN A 751 5.28 20.55 28.58
N ALA A 752 6.42 19.87 28.46
CA ALA A 752 7.52 20.28 27.59
C ALA A 752 7.07 20.48 26.13
N ILE A 753 6.19 19.60 25.62
CA ILE A 753 5.60 19.73 24.29
C ILE A 753 4.57 20.88 24.25
N SER A 754 3.61 20.89 25.17
CA SER A 754 2.50 21.86 25.19
C SER A 754 2.95 23.31 25.44
N GLU A 755 4.06 23.50 26.16
CA GLU A 755 4.60 24.82 26.50
C GLU A 755 5.64 25.33 25.48
N SER A 756 5.99 24.50 24.49
CA SER A 756 6.99 24.77 23.46
C SER A 756 6.83 26.12 22.75
N GLU A 757 7.94 26.85 22.62
CA GLU A 757 8.02 28.09 21.86
C GLU A 757 8.05 27.86 20.34
N ASN A 758 8.34 26.64 19.89
CA ASN A 758 8.42 26.26 18.47
C ASN A 758 7.07 25.87 17.86
N GLU A 759 5.96 26.03 18.61
CA GLU A 759 4.62 25.56 18.23
C GLU A 759 4.63 24.07 17.86
N THR A 760 5.30 23.26 18.69
CA THR A 760 5.52 21.82 18.44
C THR A 760 4.20 21.08 18.23
N LEU A 761 4.06 20.46 17.07
CA LEU A 761 2.97 19.53 16.75
C LEU A 761 3.26 18.17 17.38
N LEU A 762 2.30 17.61 18.11
CA LEU A 762 2.35 16.21 18.57
C LEU A 762 1.41 15.35 17.73
N VAL A 763 1.91 14.20 17.31
CA VAL A 763 1.12 13.15 16.66
C VAL A 763 1.37 11.84 17.37
N LYS A 764 0.30 11.18 17.81
CA LYS A 764 0.35 9.84 18.39
C LYS A 764 -0.23 8.85 17.41
N TYR A 765 0.53 7.80 17.11
CA TYR A 765 0.11 6.73 16.23
C TYR A 765 -0.02 5.43 17.03
N ILE A 766 -1.26 5.03 17.26
CA ILE A 766 -1.57 3.71 17.81
C ILE A 766 -1.60 2.73 16.65
N ILE A 767 -0.85 1.63 16.78
CA ILE A 767 -0.73 0.60 15.75
C ILE A 767 -1.16 -0.77 16.31
N SER A 768 -1.53 -1.66 15.40
CA SER A 768 -1.80 -3.08 15.68
C SER A 768 -1.34 -3.91 14.50
N HIS A 769 -0.39 -4.82 14.73
CA HIS A 769 0.14 -5.76 13.73
C HIS A 769 -0.50 -7.14 13.85
N HIS A 770 -1.07 -7.64 12.75
CA HIS A 770 -1.52 -9.04 12.63
C HIS A 770 -0.45 -9.90 11.95
N SER A 771 0.48 -10.42 12.77
CA SER A 771 1.50 -11.37 12.34
C SER A 771 0.90 -12.74 12.02
N ASP A 772 1.20 -13.29 10.83
CA ASP A 772 0.79 -14.63 10.43
C ASP A 772 1.21 -15.68 11.49
N PRO A 773 0.41 -16.71 11.76
CA PRO A 773 0.72 -17.73 12.78
C PRO A 773 1.85 -18.70 12.35
N ILE A 774 2.48 -18.48 11.21
CA ILE A 774 3.46 -19.38 10.59
C ILE A 774 4.80 -18.66 10.48
N ILE A 775 5.72 -19.03 11.38
CA ILE A 775 7.17 -18.73 11.42
C ILE A 775 7.57 -17.35 11.98
N SER A 776 7.90 -17.33 13.28
CA SER A 776 9.18 -16.77 13.78
C SER A 776 9.54 -17.37 15.15
N MET A 777 10.83 -17.48 15.47
CA MET A 777 11.27 -17.82 16.84
C MET A 777 10.98 -16.65 17.80
N ASP A 778 10.99 -15.43 17.26
CA ASP A 778 10.78 -14.16 17.96
C ASP A 778 9.40 -14.04 18.60
N ARG A 779 8.36 -14.66 18.00
CA ARG A 779 7.02 -14.70 18.59
C ARG A 779 6.92 -15.55 19.86
N LEU A 780 7.73 -16.60 20.00
CA LEU A 780 7.84 -17.34 21.26
C LEU A 780 8.52 -16.53 22.38
N ILE A 781 9.27 -15.49 21.97
CA ILE A 781 9.96 -14.54 22.85
C ILE A 781 9.18 -13.21 22.91
N GLY A 782 8.03 -13.08 22.25
CA GLY A 782 7.21 -11.86 22.18
C GLY A 782 7.89 -10.66 21.50
N ARG A 783 9.02 -10.84 20.79
CA ARG A 783 9.75 -9.76 20.10
C ARG A 783 9.03 -9.29 18.84
N SER A 784 8.20 -10.15 18.23
CA SER A 784 7.51 -9.92 16.95
C SER A 784 6.81 -8.56 16.88
N GLU A 785 5.97 -8.22 17.84
CA GLU A 785 5.20 -6.98 17.85
C GLU A 785 6.06 -5.75 18.20
N HIS A 786 7.18 -5.95 18.91
CA HIS A 786 8.13 -4.89 19.23
C HIS A 786 8.93 -4.44 17.99
N VAL A 787 9.31 -5.39 17.12
CA VAL A 787 10.11 -5.13 15.90
C VAL A 787 9.27 -5.00 14.62
N ALA A 788 8.00 -5.43 14.61
CA ALA A 788 7.13 -5.29 13.44
C ALA A 788 7.10 -3.88 12.80
N PRO A 789 7.15 -2.76 13.56
CA PRO A 789 7.21 -1.43 12.95
C PRO A 789 8.47 -1.12 12.14
N VAL A 790 9.55 -1.89 12.32
CA VAL A 790 10.82 -1.74 11.60
C VAL A 790 11.08 -2.85 10.57
N ASP A 791 10.46 -4.03 10.76
CA ASP A 791 10.63 -5.19 9.87
C ASP A 791 9.56 -5.32 8.76
N ASP A 792 8.34 -4.78 8.93
CA ASP A 792 7.28 -4.86 7.91
C ASP A 792 7.34 -3.68 6.93
N ASP A 793 8.03 -3.87 5.80
CA ASP A 793 8.10 -2.90 4.69
C ASP A 793 6.70 -2.42 4.22
N ASN A 794 5.64 -3.24 4.29
CA ASN A 794 4.28 -2.79 3.94
C ASN A 794 3.73 -1.82 4.98
N PHE A 795 4.01 -2.04 6.27
CA PHE A 795 3.62 -1.12 7.33
C PHE A 795 4.38 0.20 7.20
N ILE A 796 5.69 0.16 6.95
CA ILE A 796 6.49 1.37 6.78
C ILE A 796 5.98 2.17 5.57
N GLU A 797 5.65 1.51 4.45
CA GLU A 797 5.02 2.18 3.31
C GLU A 797 3.69 2.81 3.70
N LYS A 798 2.78 2.05 4.32
CA LYS A 798 1.47 2.56 4.77
C LYS A 798 1.62 3.78 5.67
N PHE A 799 2.48 3.67 6.67
CA PHE A 799 2.72 4.68 7.67
C PHE A 799 3.26 5.98 7.05
N ILE A 800 4.31 5.87 6.23
CA ILE A 800 4.98 7.02 5.62
C ILE A 800 4.16 7.62 4.46
N CYS A 801 3.70 6.81 3.52
CA CYS A 801 2.99 7.28 2.32
C CYS A 801 1.60 7.85 2.64
N ILE A 802 0.86 7.30 3.61
CA ILE A 802 -0.48 7.80 3.96
C ILE A 802 -0.41 9.04 4.86
N SER A 803 0.54 9.08 5.80
CA SER A 803 0.60 10.15 6.81
C SER A 803 2.01 10.66 7.12
N ALA A 804 2.87 9.85 7.73
CA ALA A 804 4.03 10.38 8.46
C ALA A 804 5.08 11.05 7.56
N GLY A 805 5.16 10.68 6.27
CA GLY A 805 6.05 11.28 5.28
C GLY A 805 5.87 12.78 5.11
N LYS A 806 4.66 13.31 5.33
CA LYS A 806 4.37 14.76 5.23
C LYS A 806 5.19 15.60 6.22
N TYR A 807 5.57 15.03 7.36
CA TYR A 807 6.36 15.71 8.41
C TYR A 807 7.87 15.72 8.15
N PHE A 808 8.36 15.00 7.13
CA PHE A 808 9.77 15.03 6.71
C PHE A 808 10.04 16.02 5.56
N ARG A 809 9.07 16.86 5.19
CA ARG A 809 9.20 17.89 4.14
C ARG A 809 9.77 19.21 4.64
#